data_AF-A0A7C1BIX9-F1
#
_entry.id   AF-A0A7C1BIX9-F1
#
_cell.length_a   1.000
_cell.length_b   1.000
_cell.length_c   1.000
_cell.angle_alpha   90.00
_cell.angle_beta   90.00
_cell.angle_gamma   90.00
#
_symmetry.space_group_name_H-M   'P 1'
#
loop_
_entity.id
_entity.type
_entity.pdbx_description
1 polymer ?
#
loop_
_entity_poly.entity_id
_entity_poly.type
_entity_poly.pdbx_seq_one_letter_code
_entity_poly.pdbx_strand_id
1 'polypeptide(L)'
;GLESVGQLLIASATGRAKGTRIKVLRELLGFEVGSIMDYLRNIVELVSPAEEVDLADLIKRLEGGTLVFVSKELGISEAKRITEYLNSRGIKAAIANSRKPLEWLREGKADVLVGVSTYYGILTRGIDEPLRIYNTVFWGVPKFEFNLESLLTNPRGLAKALYEVSKKGYELGEEEKYLLRAFSRLSPGKLKVLQGGLRGYVELEGYLKELKERTEAIIPKVMNFISRYVAENGKFVTDSYIVVDKGGRLVARIPDVMTYIQASGRCSRLYKGSMTLGLSIVLYHDKDILRIFQRKLKNYVSAYEPKELSKADLEKIEEQQRASRSGKEIGRDVNRIKSALIVVESPTKARTIAKMFGYPGKRYLTEYIAYETVISLGKTVYVATIAPTLGHLLDLTVNEGLHGITKNMRGLTPMYTTIKRCYDCGYQFTEDVDKCPRCGSSRIRNSKRVIEALRKLAQEVDEVFLATDPDDEGEKIAYDVYLVLRPYNSSFKRIEFHEVTRKGFLKALKHPRAINDRRVSAQIVRRVDDRLIGFELSTVLKERLGKYWVGGGRVQTPVLRWIVDRYQEYLRSRGFLVVIKLPGRYRLTYFTKDKEEAEEVLKHLSENPVKLTLLKTEVRDINPKPPYTTDTLLSDGIRRLKLSPGKVMRLAQELFELGLITYHRTDSTHVSSTGIEIAKEYLKAVGKEAEIHPRGWGAEGTHECIRPTKPVSNLDDVEDSGFTLFNNFTWYHKRLYDLIFRRFIASQMRPAKVEEGLYLADLGRVSIEVKIPVRIIEAGFTQIDPILTLPNLYGKEEILIQPEEVKLIKASEVRLFTASDVIRLMKEKEIGRPSTYAKAVENNMRHGYVIASKRLLYLIPTKLGMEVADLVSKYYPELASIKATREMEDLLDLVREGKLSRHTALVLLLSDVIRIRYGERLMKMHEEGEGIKVEAAGEAATEA
;
A
#
# COMPACT_ATOMS: atom_id res chain seq x y z
N GLY A 1 16.32 34.25 -18.58
CA GLY A 1 17.66 33.87 -19.05
C GLY A 1 18.01 32.49 -18.51
N LEU A 2 17.95 31.47 -19.37
CA LEU A 2 18.47 30.11 -19.13
C LEU A 2 19.50 29.76 -20.23
N GLU A 3 20.14 30.77 -20.82
CA GLU A 3 20.91 30.65 -22.07
C GLU A 3 22.36 30.18 -21.89
N SER A 4 22.78 29.70 -20.70
CA SER A 4 24.13 29.15 -20.55
C SER A 4 24.29 28.06 -19.48
N VAL A 5 23.29 27.20 -19.30
CA VAL A 5 23.50 26.01 -18.47
C VAL A 5 24.23 24.95 -19.31
N GLY A 6 25.52 24.76 -19.06
CA GLY A 6 26.29 23.67 -19.66
C GLY A 6 25.66 22.30 -19.35
N GLN A 7 25.84 21.33 -20.25
CA GLN A 7 25.31 19.98 -20.05
C GLN A 7 26.27 19.16 -19.16
N LEU A 8 25.77 18.67 -18.02
CA LEU A 8 26.52 17.79 -17.14
C LEU A 8 25.94 16.38 -17.15
N LEU A 9 26.71 15.42 -17.68
CA LEU A 9 26.36 14.00 -17.67
C LEU A 9 27.13 13.29 -16.55
N ILE A 10 26.42 12.62 -15.64
CA ILE A 10 27.03 11.86 -14.53
C ILE A 10 26.50 10.43 -14.55
N ALA A 11 27.40 9.46 -14.44
CA ALA A 11 27.01 8.06 -14.28
C ALA A 11 26.23 7.84 -12.97
N SER A 12 25.31 6.88 -12.96
CA SER A 12 24.55 6.52 -11.75
C SER A 12 25.48 6.13 -10.60
N ALA A 13 25.08 6.47 -9.38
CA ALA A 13 25.86 6.13 -8.21
C ALA A 13 25.75 4.62 -7.98
N THR A 14 26.90 3.94 -7.93
CA THR A 14 26.95 2.50 -7.69
C THR A 14 26.39 2.13 -6.29
N GLY A 15 26.27 3.12 -5.38
CA GLY A 15 25.59 3.02 -4.08
C GLY A 15 24.85 4.31 -3.72
N ARG A 16 24.23 4.38 -2.54
CA ARG A 16 23.42 5.56 -2.15
C ARG A 16 24.29 6.81 -2.05
N ALA A 17 24.06 7.77 -2.94
CA ALA A 17 24.64 9.10 -2.87
C ALA A 17 24.21 9.76 -1.53
N LYS A 18 25.17 10.08 -0.65
CA LYS A 18 24.94 10.69 0.67
C LYS A 18 25.67 12.02 0.77
N GLY A 19 25.07 12.99 1.47
CA GLY A 19 25.68 14.29 1.77
C GLY A 19 24.87 15.47 1.25
N THR A 20 25.18 16.67 1.74
CA THR A 20 24.54 17.93 1.32
C THR A 20 24.92 18.35 -0.09
N ARG A 21 26.12 17.98 -0.58
CA ARG A 21 26.62 18.33 -1.92
C ARG A 21 25.70 17.86 -3.06
N ILE A 22 25.00 16.73 -2.92
CA ILE A 22 24.06 16.23 -3.94
C ILE A 22 22.88 17.18 -4.12
N LYS A 23 22.50 17.93 -3.06
CA LYS A 23 21.44 18.94 -3.17
C LYS A 23 21.82 20.08 -4.11
N VAL A 24 23.10 20.33 -4.33
CA VAL A 24 23.57 21.35 -5.28
C VAL A 24 23.16 20.97 -6.71
N LEU A 25 23.29 19.69 -7.09
CA LEU A 25 22.83 19.19 -8.40
C LEU A 25 21.31 19.38 -8.57
N ARG A 26 20.55 19.20 -7.48
CA ARG A 26 19.12 19.45 -7.48
C ARG A 26 18.79 20.92 -7.71
N GLU A 27 19.36 21.83 -6.93
CA GLU A 27 19.03 23.26 -7.02
C GLU A 27 19.50 23.90 -8.33
N LEU A 28 20.66 23.47 -8.86
CA LEU A 28 21.25 24.07 -10.06
C LEU A 28 20.83 23.39 -11.36
N LEU A 29 20.67 22.06 -11.36
CA LEU A 29 20.47 21.26 -12.57
C LEU A 29 19.17 20.44 -12.55
N GLY A 30 18.40 20.49 -11.47
CA GLY A 30 17.09 19.84 -11.39
C GLY A 30 17.14 18.31 -11.34
N PHE A 31 18.20 17.68 -10.83
CA PHE A 31 18.21 16.22 -10.64
C PHE A 31 18.94 15.73 -9.38
N GLU A 32 18.52 14.56 -8.89
CA GLU A 32 19.21 13.78 -7.85
C GLU A 32 19.62 12.42 -8.43
N VAL A 33 20.88 12.04 -8.20
CA VAL A 33 21.42 10.76 -8.68
C VAL A 33 20.83 9.58 -7.91
N GLY A 34 20.26 8.62 -8.64
CA GLY A 34 19.80 7.35 -8.12
C GLY A 34 20.90 6.29 -7.97
N SER A 35 20.55 5.14 -7.40
CA SER A 35 21.38 3.93 -7.42
C SER A 35 20.63 2.79 -8.11
N ILE A 36 21.28 2.14 -9.07
CA ILE A 36 20.74 1.01 -9.82
C ILE A 36 20.87 -0.26 -8.97
N MET A 37 19.77 -1.02 -8.80
CA MET A 37 19.81 -2.35 -8.15
C MET A 37 20.10 -3.49 -9.12
N ASP A 38 19.53 -3.42 -10.33
CA ASP A 38 19.61 -4.50 -11.32
C ASP A 38 20.44 -4.03 -12.51
N TYR A 39 21.65 -4.56 -12.62
CA TYR A 39 22.56 -4.30 -13.75
C TYR A 39 22.31 -5.37 -14.81
N LEU A 40 22.32 -5.00 -16.09
CA LEU A 40 22.42 -5.98 -17.19
C LEU A 40 23.67 -6.84 -16.94
N ARG A 41 23.45 -8.11 -16.63
CA ARG A 41 24.50 -9.09 -16.34
C ARG A 41 24.12 -10.40 -17.02
N ASN A 42 25.07 -10.96 -17.76
CA ASN A 42 24.97 -12.29 -18.33
C ASN A 42 26.07 -13.12 -17.69
N ILE A 43 25.82 -13.62 -16.48
CA ILE A 43 26.83 -14.32 -15.69
C ILE A 43 26.27 -15.67 -15.27
N VAL A 44 27.10 -16.71 -15.37
CA VAL A 44 26.84 -18.00 -14.71
C VAL A 44 27.47 -17.93 -13.33
N GLU A 45 26.65 -18.01 -12.29
CA GLU A 45 27.12 -18.05 -10.91
C GLU A 45 27.27 -19.47 -10.37
N LEU A 46 28.47 -19.79 -9.87
CA LEU A 46 28.81 -21.06 -9.26
C LEU A 46 29.26 -20.85 -7.80
N VAL A 47 29.02 -21.85 -6.96
CA VAL A 47 29.46 -21.88 -5.56
C VAL A 47 30.13 -23.21 -5.25
N SER A 48 31.09 -23.21 -4.31
CA SER A 48 31.71 -24.44 -3.79
C SER A 48 32.33 -24.16 -2.41
N PRO A 49 32.42 -25.15 -1.50
CA PRO A 49 33.30 -25.06 -0.34
C PRO A 49 34.75 -24.81 -0.79
N ALA A 50 35.42 -23.86 -0.15
CA ALA A 50 36.80 -23.52 -0.53
C ALA A 50 37.81 -24.64 -0.23
N GLU A 51 37.49 -25.53 0.70
CA GLU A 51 38.34 -26.69 1.08
C GLU A 51 38.30 -27.84 0.07
N GLU A 52 37.26 -27.91 -0.77
CA GLU A 52 37.09 -28.96 -1.78
C GLU A 52 37.76 -28.62 -3.12
N VAL A 53 38.34 -27.43 -3.25
CA VAL A 53 38.82 -26.88 -4.53
C VAL A 53 40.26 -26.41 -4.41
N ASP A 54 41.16 -27.02 -5.18
CA ASP A 54 42.47 -26.43 -5.43
C ASP A 54 42.33 -25.26 -6.42
N LEU A 55 42.73 -24.06 -5.97
CA LEU A 55 42.56 -22.83 -6.74
C LEU A 55 43.38 -22.83 -8.04
N ALA A 56 44.57 -23.44 -8.06
CA ALA A 56 45.41 -23.48 -9.24
C ALA A 56 44.84 -24.43 -10.30
N ASP A 57 44.36 -25.61 -9.88
CA ASP A 57 43.73 -26.58 -10.77
C ASP A 57 42.41 -26.05 -11.34
N LEU A 58 41.62 -25.34 -10.52
CA LEU A 58 40.44 -24.65 -11.02
C LEU A 58 40.82 -23.64 -12.11
N ILE A 59 41.75 -22.73 -11.84
CA ILE A 59 42.13 -21.66 -12.78
C ILE A 59 42.69 -22.23 -14.09
N LYS A 60 43.44 -23.33 -14.06
CA LYS A 60 43.96 -23.99 -15.28
C LYS A 60 42.85 -24.51 -16.20
N ARG A 61 41.68 -24.82 -15.63
CA ARG A 61 40.47 -25.26 -16.36
C ARG A 61 39.55 -24.12 -16.75
N LEU A 62 39.97 -22.87 -16.58
CA LEU A 62 39.18 -21.69 -16.92
C LEU A 62 39.80 -20.98 -18.12
N GLU A 63 38.95 -20.64 -19.07
CA GLU A 63 39.37 -19.85 -20.22
C GLU A 63 39.56 -18.37 -19.90
N GLY A 64 40.59 -17.76 -20.47
CA GLY A 64 40.79 -16.32 -20.47
C GLY A 64 41.25 -15.75 -19.12
N GLY A 65 41.27 -14.42 -19.03
CA GLY A 65 41.74 -13.72 -17.85
C GLY A 65 40.81 -13.88 -16.66
N THR A 66 41.40 -14.17 -15.49
CA THR A 66 40.67 -14.42 -14.25
C THR A 66 41.00 -13.39 -13.18
N LEU A 67 39.97 -12.81 -12.55
CA LEU A 67 40.13 -11.94 -11.39
C LEU A 67 39.82 -12.70 -10.10
N VAL A 68 40.81 -12.82 -9.21
CA VAL A 68 40.66 -13.45 -7.90
C VAL A 68 40.45 -12.37 -6.83
N PHE A 69 39.30 -12.42 -6.18
CA PHE A 69 38.90 -11.50 -5.11
C PHE A 69 39.01 -12.18 -3.76
N VAL A 70 39.98 -11.77 -2.96
CA VAL A 70 40.21 -12.27 -1.60
C VAL A 70 39.33 -11.51 -0.62
N SER A 71 38.56 -12.22 0.21
CA SER A 71 37.65 -11.58 1.16
C SER A 71 38.38 -10.63 2.12
N LYS A 72 37.72 -9.51 2.47
CA LYS A 72 38.35 -8.37 3.14
C LYS A 72 39.04 -8.71 4.47
N GLU A 73 38.51 -9.67 5.21
CA GLU A 73 39.04 -10.12 6.50
C GLU A 73 40.36 -10.89 6.40
N LEU A 74 40.64 -11.51 5.25
CA LEU A 74 41.89 -12.23 5.00
C LEU A 74 43.03 -11.27 4.61
N GLY A 75 42.66 -10.10 4.07
CA GLY A 75 43.58 -9.00 3.83
C GLY A 75 44.55 -9.21 2.67
N ILE A 76 45.53 -8.30 2.56
CA ILE A 76 46.46 -8.26 1.43
C ILE A 76 47.58 -9.32 1.53
N SER A 77 47.91 -9.76 2.75
CA SER A 77 48.87 -10.84 2.99
C SER A 77 48.40 -12.14 2.34
N GLU A 78 47.11 -12.47 2.48
CA GLU A 78 46.52 -13.63 1.83
C GLU A 78 46.52 -13.50 0.31
N ALA A 79 46.24 -12.30 -0.23
CA ALA A 79 46.33 -12.06 -1.67
C ALA A 79 47.76 -12.27 -2.21
N LYS A 80 48.80 -11.90 -1.46
CA LYS A 80 50.20 -12.19 -1.81
C LYS A 80 50.47 -13.69 -1.79
N ARG A 81 50.06 -14.38 -0.73
CA ARG A 81 50.22 -15.84 -0.59
C ARG A 81 49.57 -16.60 -1.75
N ILE A 82 48.35 -16.23 -2.13
CA ILE A 82 47.65 -16.80 -3.29
C ILE A 82 48.40 -16.51 -4.59
N THR A 83 48.90 -15.28 -4.77
CA THR A 83 49.67 -14.92 -5.97
C THR A 83 50.94 -15.77 -6.11
N GLU A 84 51.69 -15.93 -5.02
CA GLU A 84 52.89 -16.76 -4.96
C GLU A 84 52.57 -18.24 -5.23
N TYR A 85 51.47 -18.75 -4.64
CA TYR A 85 50.98 -20.10 -4.88
C TYR A 85 50.63 -20.38 -6.34
N LEU A 86 49.93 -19.44 -7.01
CA LEU A 86 49.57 -19.58 -8.41
C LEU A 86 50.82 -19.56 -9.32
N ASN A 87 51.78 -18.67 -9.04
CA ASN A 87 53.04 -18.60 -9.77
C ASN A 87 53.88 -19.87 -9.61
N SER A 88 53.95 -20.46 -8.42
CA SER A 88 54.69 -21.72 -8.19
C SER A 88 54.08 -22.92 -8.94
N ARG A 89 52.80 -22.83 -9.30
CA ARG A 89 52.07 -23.82 -10.12
C ARG A 89 52.08 -23.51 -11.62
N GLY A 90 52.86 -22.51 -12.06
CA GLY A 90 53.07 -22.13 -13.46
C GLY A 90 52.03 -21.16 -14.04
N ILE A 91 51.16 -20.56 -13.22
CA ILE A 91 50.13 -19.61 -13.67
C ILE A 91 50.68 -18.19 -13.52
N LYS A 92 50.62 -17.37 -14.58
CA LYS A 92 51.12 -15.97 -14.54
C LYS A 92 50.17 -15.09 -13.73
N ALA A 93 50.38 -15.03 -12.42
CA ALA A 93 49.55 -14.28 -11.50
C ALA A 93 50.26 -13.00 -11.01
N ALA A 94 49.52 -11.88 -10.95
CA ALA A 94 50.01 -10.61 -10.41
C ALA A 94 49.07 -10.03 -9.35
N ILE A 95 49.64 -9.37 -8.35
CA ILE A 95 48.86 -8.69 -7.32
C ILE A 95 48.39 -7.31 -7.80
N ALA A 96 47.11 -7.01 -7.66
CA ALA A 96 46.51 -5.77 -8.12
C ALA A 96 46.60 -4.64 -7.07
N ASN A 97 47.82 -4.18 -6.81
CA ASN A 97 48.12 -3.11 -5.85
C ASN A 97 48.26 -1.72 -6.50
N SER A 98 48.34 -1.64 -7.82
CA SER A 98 48.56 -0.42 -8.61
C SER A 98 47.92 -0.56 -9.99
N ARG A 99 48.06 0.46 -10.87
CA ARG A 99 47.55 0.38 -12.25
C ARG A 99 48.37 -0.54 -13.17
N LYS A 100 49.68 -0.69 -12.92
CA LYS A 100 50.61 -1.45 -13.79
C LYS A 100 50.23 -2.93 -13.98
N PRO A 101 49.80 -3.69 -12.94
CA PRO A 101 49.28 -5.04 -13.12
C PRO A 101 48.06 -5.14 -14.05
N LEU A 102 47.24 -4.09 -14.14
CA LEU A 102 46.09 -4.05 -15.05
C LEU A 102 46.55 -4.00 -16.52
N GLU A 103 47.64 -3.29 -16.79
CA GLU A 103 48.28 -3.23 -18.12
C GLU A 103 48.89 -4.59 -18.48
N TRP A 104 49.49 -5.29 -17.53
CA TRP A 104 49.99 -6.66 -17.77
C TRP A 104 48.88 -7.63 -18.16
N LEU A 105 47.69 -7.52 -17.57
CA LEU A 105 46.54 -8.34 -17.98
C LEU A 105 46.10 -7.99 -19.41
N ARG A 106 46.06 -6.69 -19.76
CA ARG A 106 45.70 -6.21 -21.11
C ARG A 106 46.67 -6.74 -22.18
N GLU A 107 47.96 -6.60 -21.92
CA GLU A 107 49.06 -7.03 -22.79
C GLU A 107 49.24 -8.55 -22.83
N GLY A 108 48.63 -9.30 -21.90
CA GLY A 108 48.79 -10.75 -21.78
C GLY A 108 50.07 -11.22 -21.11
N LYS A 109 50.72 -10.33 -20.37
CA LYS A 109 51.86 -10.65 -19.49
C LYS A 109 51.41 -11.30 -18.19
N ALA A 110 50.17 -11.08 -17.78
CA ALA A 110 49.51 -11.78 -16.66
C ALA A 110 48.20 -12.40 -17.15
N ASP A 111 47.87 -13.58 -16.64
CA ASP A 111 46.61 -14.29 -16.92
C ASP A 111 45.64 -14.17 -15.74
N VAL A 112 46.17 -13.94 -14.53
CA VAL A 112 45.39 -13.81 -13.29
C VAL A 112 45.77 -12.56 -12.53
N LEU A 113 44.77 -11.81 -12.06
CA LEU A 113 44.99 -10.75 -11.09
C LEU A 113 44.36 -11.08 -9.75
N VAL A 114 45.13 -10.95 -8.67
CA VAL A 114 44.69 -11.23 -7.30
C VAL A 114 44.61 -9.94 -6.50
N GLY A 115 43.53 -9.73 -5.75
CA GLY A 115 43.40 -8.57 -4.88
C GLY A 115 42.25 -8.66 -3.89
N VAL A 116 42.23 -7.74 -2.93
CA VAL A 116 41.23 -7.75 -1.85
C VAL A 116 39.87 -7.24 -2.34
N SER A 117 38.80 -7.93 -1.97
CA SER A 117 37.41 -7.61 -2.30
C SER A 117 36.96 -6.36 -1.52
N THR A 118 37.30 -5.18 -2.05
CA THR A 118 36.84 -3.90 -1.51
C THR A 118 36.07 -3.14 -2.57
N TYR A 119 35.00 -2.48 -2.17
CA TYR A 119 34.13 -1.74 -3.08
C TYR A 119 34.82 -0.62 -3.88
N TYR A 120 35.87 -0.02 -3.31
CA TYR A 120 36.71 1.00 -3.97
C TYR A 120 38.05 0.44 -4.47
N GLY A 121 38.22 -0.89 -4.43
CA GLY A 121 39.44 -1.56 -4.83
C GLY A 121 39.77 -1.39 -6.31
N ILE A 122 41.05 -1.52 -6.63
CA ILE A 122 41.55 -1.36 -8.00
C ILE A 122 40.94 -2.42 -8.93
N LEU A 123 40.81 -3.68 -8.48
CA LEU A 123 40.16 -4.72 -9.26
C LEU A 123 38.66 -4.54 -9.43
N THR A 124 37.98 -3.99 -8.42
CA THR A 124 36.53 -3.82 -8.45
C THR A 124 36.11 -2.61 -9.27
N ARG A 125 36.96 -1.60 -9.45
CA ARG A 125 36.65 -0.36 -10.18
C ARG A 125 37.51 -0.05 -11.39
N GLY A 126 38.80 -0.37 -11.33
CA GLY A 126 39.84 0.17 -12.19
C GLY A 126 40.09 -0.57 -13.50
N ILE A 127 39.29 -1.61 -13.84
CA ILE A 127 39.48 -2.39 -15.07
C ILE A 127 38.17 -2.62 -15.82
N ASP A 128 38.19 -2.45 -17.13
CA ASP A 128 37.07 -2.73 -18.02
C ASP A 128 37.60 -3.29 -19.35
N GLU A 129 37.76 -4.62 -19.40
CA GLU A 129 38.37 -5.34 -20.53
C GLU A 129 37.53 -6.57 -20.90
N PRO A 130 36.37 -6.38 -21.59
CA PRO A 130 35.43 -7.45 -21.91
C PRO A 130 36.05 -8.62 -22.68
N LEU A 131 37.06 -8.33 -23.51
CA LEU A 131 37.72 -9.31 -24.37
C LEU A 131 38.77 -10.14 -23.64
N ARG A 132 39.26 -9.68 -22.49
CA ARG A 132 40.30 -10.36 -21.71
C ARG A 132 39.75 -11.02 -20.46
N ILE A 133 38.74 -10.43 -19.82
CA ILE A 133 38.21 -10.88 -18.54
C ILE A 133 36.99 -11.78 -18.76
N TYR A 134 37.18 -13.07 -18.45
CA TYR A 134 36.16 -14.10 -18.61
C TYR A 134 35.57 -14.51 -17.27
N ASN A 135 36.40 -14.49 -16.22
CA ASN A 135 36.05 -15.12 -14.95
C ASN A 135 36.35 -14.22 -13.75
N THR A 136 35.54 -14.37 -12.71
CA THR A 136 35.81 -13.85 -11.37
C THR A 136 35.70 -14.98 -10.35
N VAL A 137 36.73 -15.15 -9.52
CA VAL A 137 36.75 -16.13 -8.43
C VAL A 137 36.82 -15.38 -7.12
N PHE A 138 35.88 -15.63 -6.22
CA PHE A 138 35.86 -15.04 -4.87
C PHE A 138 36.41 -16.06 -3.89
N TRP A 139 37.59 -15.79 -3.33
CA TRP A 139 38.18 -16.54 -2.24
C TRP A 139 37.59 -16.03 -0.91
N GLY A 140 36.47 -16.63 -0.54
CA GLY A 140 35.59 -16.19 0.54
C GLY A 140 34.46 -15.27 0.05
N VAL A 141 33.29 -15.38 0.70
CA VAL A 141 32.14 -14.48 0.44
C VAL A 141 32.49 -13.06 0.86
N PRO A 142 32.37 -12.05 -0.03
CA PRO A 142 32.61 -10.65 0.32
C PRO A 142 31.75 -10.21 1.51
N LYS A 143 32.38 -9.66 2.54
CA LYS A 143 31.70 -9.26 3.78
C LYS A 143 32.44 -8.15 4.53
N PHE A 144 31.69 -7.43 5.36
CA PHE A 144 32.22 -6.54 6.38
C PHE A 144 32.34 -7.28 7.71
N GLU A 145 33.37 -6.95 8.48
CA GLU A 145 33.56 -7.41 9.85
C GLU A 145 33.58 -6.19 10.77
N PHE A 146 32.77 -6.25 11.84
CA PHE A 146 32.68 -5.20 12.86
C PHE A 146 32.78 -5.84 14.25
N ASN A 147 33.33 -5.10 15.22
CA ASN A 147 33.13 -5.48 16.63
C ASN A 147 31.62 -5.44 16.93
N LEU A 148 31.11 -6.45 17.65
CA LEU A 148 29.70 -6.52 18.04
C LEU A 148 29.24 -5.25 18.78
N GLU A 149 30.07 -4.68 19.64
CA GLU A 149 29.77 -3.45 20.38
C GLU A 149 29.54 -2.26 19.42
N SER A 150 30.30 -2.16 18.33
CA SER A 150 30.11 -1.13 17.31
C SER A 150 28.80 -1.26 16.54
N LEU A 151 28.25 -2.48 16.46
CA LEU A 151 26.93 -2.75 15.90
C LEU A 151 25.83 -2.37 16.89
N LEU A 152 26.01 -2.65 18.19
CA LEU A 152 25.03 -2.37 19.23
C LEU A 152 24.96 -0.89 19.63
N THR A 153 26.06 -0.15 19.53
CA THR A 153 26.06 1.33 19.70
C THR A 153 25.33 2.08 18.58
N ASN A 154 24.90 1.38 17.52
CA ASN A 154 23.96 1.92 16.55
C ASN A 154 22.53 1.59 17.01
N PRO A 155 21.66 2.58 17.30
CA PRO A 155 20.29 2.31 17.79
C PRO A 155 19.50 1.34 16.90
N ARG A 156 19.70 1.38 15.57
CA ARG A 156 19.07 0.42 14.64
C ARG A 156 19.69 -0.96 14.70
N GLY A 157 21.00 -1.03 14.94
CA GLY A 157 21.71 -2.28 15.15
C GLY A 157 21.27 -2.96 16.44
N LEU A 158 21.12 -2.20 17.53
CA LEU A 158 20.57 -2.71 18.80
C LEU A 158 19.13 -3.16 18.67
N ALA A 159 18.25 -2.36 18.05
CA ALA A 159 16.85 -2.75 17.84
C ALA A 159 16.76 -4.10 17.11
N LYS A 160 17.55 -4.25 16.06
CA LYS A 160 17.64 -5.51 15.32
C LYS A 160 18.21 -6.64 16.17
N ALA A 161 19.27 -6.40 16.93
CA ALA A 161 19.85 -7.41 17.81
C ALA A 161 18.84 -7.89 18.85
N LEU A 162 18.08 -6.98 19.49
CA LEU A 162 17.02 -7.29 20.45
C LEU A 162 15.93 -8.20 19.84
N TYR A 163 15.55 -7.95 18.59
CA TYR A 163 14.62 -8.80 17.86
C TYR A 163 15.20 -10.19 17.54
N GLU A 164 16.48 -10.27 17.18
CA GLU A 164 17.12 -11.56 16.87
C GLU A 164 17.38 -12.41 18.12
N VAL A 165 17.74 -11.79 19.25
CA VAL A 165 17.92 -12.52 20.51
C VAL A 165 16.59 -13.01 21.07
N SER A 166 15.49 -12.28 20.87
CA SER A 166 14.18 -12.71 21.36
C SER A 166 13.67 -13.97 20.64
N LYS A 167 13.96 -14.11 19.34
CA LYS A 167 13.74 -15.37 18.60
C LYS A 167 14.54 -16.55 19.13
N LYS A 168 15.59 -16.30 19.91
CA LYS A 168 16.54 -17.29 20.42
C LYS A 168 16.43 -17.50 21.93
N GLY A 169 15.31 -17.10 22.55
CA GLY A 169 15.02 -17.36 23.95
C GLY A 169 15.34 -16.21 24.92
N TYR A 170 15.73 -15.03 24.41
CA TYR A 170 15.89 -13.84 25.26
C TYR A 170 14.54 -13.15 25.52
N GLU A 171 14.07 -13.14 26.77
CA GLU A 171 12.84 -12.42 27.12
C GLU A 171 13.07 -10.90 27.17
N LEU A 172 12.30 -10.15 26.39
CA LEU A 172 12.38 -8.70 26.36
C LEU A 172 11.68 -8.09 27.58
N GLY A 173 12.46 -7.43 28.45
CA GLY A 173 11.96 -6.65 29.57
C GLY A 173 11.27 -5.35 29.14
N GLU A 174 10.77 -4.61 30.13
CA GLU A 174 10.06 -3.33 29.90
C GLU A 174 10.98 -2.25 29.29
N GLU A 175 12.25 -2.22 29.70
CA GLU A 175 13.24 -1.26 29.21
C GLU A 175 13.63 -1.52 27.74
N GLU A 176 13.84 -2.79 27.37
CA GLU A 176 14.12 -3.18 25.98
C GLU A 176 12.92 -2.86 25.08
N LYS A 177 11.69 -3.17 25.53
CA LYS A 177 10.44 -2.80 24.84
C LYS A 177 10.25 -1.28 24.76
N TYR A 178 10.67 -0.54 25.77
CA TYR A 178 10.63 0.92 25.76
C TYR A 178 11.60 1.49 24.70
N LEU A 179 12.85 1.03 24.66
CA LEU A 179 13.83 1.47 23.67
C LEU A 179 13.40 1.17 22.24
N LEU A 180 12.86 -0.03 21.97
CA LEU A 180 12.30 -0.36 20.65
C LEU A 180 11.22 0.64 20.22
N ARG A 181 10.30 0.98 21.13
CA ARG A 181 9.25 1.99 20.89
C ARG A 181 9.80 3.41 20.75
N ALA A 182 10.87 3.74 21.47
CA ALA A 182 11.48 5.07 21.41
C ALA A 182 12.25 5.26 20.08
N PHE A 183 13.05 4.28 19.69
CA PHE A 183 13.84 4.34 18.46
C PHE A 183 12.95 4.43 17.21
N SER A 184 11.82 3.73 17.17
CA SER A 184 10.87 3.81 16.05
C SER A 184 10.20 5.19 15.93
N ARG A 185 10.08 5.94 17.03
CA ARG A 185 9.52 7.31 17.04
C ARG A 185 10.53 8.40 16.68
N LEU A 186 11.84 8.10 16.76
CA LEU A 186 12.87 9.10 16.47
C LEU A 186 13.07 9.30 14.97
N SER A 187 13.15 10.57 14.55
CA SER A 187 13.50 10.90 13.16
C SER A 187 14.91 10.37 12.80
N PRO A 188 15.20 10.10 11.51
CA PRO A 188 16.53 9.66 11.08
C PRO A 188 17.68 10.59 11.49
N GLY A 189 17.41 11.89 11.62
CA GLY A 189 18.38 12.88 12.12
C GLY A 189 18.68 12.67 13.60
N LYS A 190 17.63 12.54 14.44
CA LYS A 190 17.78 12.29 15.87
C LYS A 190 18.45 10.95 16.17
N LEU A 191 18.16 9.91 15.39
CA LEU A 191 18.85 8.61 15.52
C LEU A 191 20.36 8.72 15.24
N LYS A 192 20.77 9.55 14.27
CA LYS A 192 22.19 9.80 14.01
C LYS A 192 22.86 10.59 15.13
N VAL A 193 22.16 11.57 15.70
CA VAL A 193 22.65 12.34 16.85
C VAL A 193 22.82 11.43 18.05
N LEU A 194 21.82 10.59 18.35
CA LEU A 194 21.91 9.57 19.40
C LEU A 194 23.08 8.61 19.18
N GLN A 195 23.26 8.11 17.95
CA GLN A 195 24.43 7.29 17.59
C GLN A 195 25.75 8.05 17.82
N GLY A 196 25.80 9.35 17.51
CA GLY A 196 26.95 10.20 17.78
C GLY A 196 27.27 10.26 19.28
N GLY A 197 26.25 10.43 20.12
CA GLY A 197 26.42 10.46 21.57
C GLY A 197 26.79 9.11 22.20
N LEU A 198 26.24 8.00 21.69
CA LEU A 198 26.65 6.64 22.08
C LEU A 198 28.10 6.31 21.70
N ARG A 199 28.66 7.02 20.72
CA ARG A 199 30.07 6.90 20.32
C ARG A 199 30.97 7.97 20.94
N GLY A 200 30.43 8.83 21.81
CA GLY A 200 31.17 9.91 22.45
C GLY A 200 31.54 11.08 21.54
N TYR A 201 30.96 11.19 20.34
CA TYR A 201 31.26 12.29 19.41
C TYR A 201 30.45 13.57 19.65
N VAL A 202 29.33 13.46 20.37
CA VAL A 202 28.37 14.55 20.57
C VAL A 202 27.82 14.46 21.99
N GLU A 203 27.81 15.54 22.74
CA GLU A 203 27.08 15.60 24.01
C GLU A 203 25.58 15.71 23.76
N LEU A 204 24.80 14.93 24.53
CA LEU A 204 23.35 14.86 24.38
C LEU A 204 22.67 15.49 25.59
N GLU A 205 21.54 16.14 25.35
CA GLU A 205 20.70 16.74 26.38
C GLU A 205 19.26 16.23 26.32
N GLY A 206 18.55 16.40 27.44
CA GLY A 206 17.13 16.05 27.60
C GLY A 206 16.84 14.59 27.22
N TYR A 207 15.80 14.38 26.42
CA TYR A 207 15.31 13.04 26.05
C TYR A 207 16.36 12.17 25.34
N LEU A 208 17.27 12.74 24.55
CA LEU A 208 18.29 11.94 23.86
C LEU A 208 19.39 11.47 24.82
N LYS A 209 19.67 12.24 25.88
CA LYS A 209 20.59 11.83 26.95
C LYS A 209 20.02 10.65 27.73
N GLU A 210 18.75 10.75 28.12
CA GLU A 210 18.04 9.67 28.80
C GLU A 210 18.05 8.38 27.95
N LEU A 211 17.77 8.49 26.65
CA LEU A 211 17.83 7.34 25.75
C LEU A 211 19.23 6.77 25.60
N LYS A 212 20.27 7.59 25.61
CA LYS A 212 21.67 7.14 25.57
C LYS A 212 21.98 6.30 26.80
N GLU A 213 21.71 6.80 28.00
CA GLU A 213 21.98 6.13 29.27
C GLU A 213 21.25 4.77 29.35
N ARG A 214 19.96 4.74 29.00
CA ARG A 214 19.18 3.49 28.91
C ARG A 214 19.76 2.50 27.90
N THR A 215 20.23 3.01 26.76
CA THR A 215 20.86 2.18 25.71
C THR A 215 22.16 1.57 26.20
N GLU A 216 23.02 2.36 26.84
CA GLU A 216 24.30 1.92 27.41
C GLU A 216 24.09 0.84 28.49
N ALA A 217 23.01 0.93 29.28
CA ALA A 217 22.67 -0.10 30.27
C ALA A 217 22.22 -1.44 29.64
N ILE A 218 21.64 -1.43 28.43
CA ILE A 218 21.12 -2.64 27.76
C ILE A 218 22.20 -3.35 26.93
N ILE A 219 23.14 -2.61 26.33
CA ILE A 219 24.18 -3.19 25.46
C ILE A 219 24.93 -4.36 26.14
N PRO A 220 25.42 -4.26 27.39
CA PRO A 220 26.10 -5.37 28.06
C PRO A 220 25.22 -6.61 28.24
N LYS A 221 23.92 -6.44 28.55
CA LYS A 221 22.98 -7.57 28.71
C LYS A 221 22.85 -8.36 27.41
N VAL A 222 22.68 -7.65 26.30
CA VAL A 222 22.56 -8.25 24.95
C VAL A 222 23.87 -8.92 24.55
N MET A 223 25.01 -8.27 24.81
CA MET A 223 26.33 -8.86 24.55
C MET A 223 26.55 -10.14 25.34
N ASN A 224 26.21 -10.17 26.63
CA ASN A 224 26.36 -11.36 27.47
C ASN A 224 25.48 -12.52 27.01
N PHE A 225 24.26 -12.24 26.55
CA PHE A 225 23.40 -13.26 25.96
C PHE A 225 24.01 -13.82 24.67
N ILE A 226 24.42 -12.96 23.73
CA ILE A 226 25.04 -13.38 22.47
C ILE A 226 26.33 -14.15 22.75
N SER A 227 27.15 -13.71 23.71
CA SER A 227 28.39 -14.38 24.11
C SER A 227 28.15 -15.82 24.57
N ARG A 228 27.22 -16.03 25.51
CA ARG A 228 26.83 -17.37 25.97
C ARG A 228 26.31 -18.23 24.83
N TYR A 229 25.42 -17.67 24.00
CA TYR A 229 24.88 -18.39 22.86
C TYR A 229 25.97 -18.82 21.87
N VAL A 230 26.94 -17.95 21.57
CA VAL A 230 28.08 -18.25 20.70
C VAL A 230 28.99 -19.30 21.33
N ALA A 231 29.22 -19.26 22.65
CA ALA A 231 30.02 -20.26 23.35
C ALA A 231 29.36 -21.65 23.29
N GLU A 232 28.04 -21.73 23.44
CA GLU A 232 27.28 -22.98 23.38
C GLU A 232 27.10 -23.54 21.95
N ASN A 233 26.89 -22.66 20.97
CA ASN A 233 26.47 -23.04 19.61
C ASN A 233 27.53 -22.75 18.53
N GLY A 234 28.70 -22.27 18.92
CA GLY A 234 29.80 -21.83 18.03
C GLY A 234 29.57 -20.51 17.29
N LYS A 235 28.31 -20.17 16.97
CA LYS A 235 27.96 -18.92 16.27
C LYS A 235 26.53 -18.46 16.52
N PHE A 236 26.30 -17.15 16.41
CA PHE A 236 24.97 -16.54 16.45
C PHE A 236 24.54 -16.13 15.04
N VAL A 237 23.71 -16.97 14.40
CA VAL A 237 23.19 -16.73 13.04
C VAL A 237 21.91 -15.92 13.10
N THR A 238 21.85 -14.83 12.33
CA THR A 238 20.65 -13.97 12.17
C THR A 238 20.19 -13.92 10.73
N ASP A 239 19.10 -13.21 10.46
CA ASP A 239 18.65 -12.98 9.10
C ASP A 239 19.58 -12.08 8.25
N SER A 240 20.59 -11.42 8.84
CA SER A 240 21.39 -10.43 8.10
C SER A 240 22.88 -10.47 8.33
N TYR A 241 23.32 -11.11 9.40
CA TYR A 241 24.72 -11.23 9.79
C TYR A 241 24.92 -12.47 10.66
N ILE A 242 26.17 -12.87 10.85
CA ILE A 242 26.53 -13.84 11.89
C ILE A 242 27.41 -13.15 12.94
N VAL A 243 27.39 -13.63 14.17
CA VAL A 243 28.38 -13.29 15.19
C VAL A 243 29.20 -14.54 15.50
N VAL A 244 30.51 -14.39 15.54
CA VAL A 244 31.46 -15.45 15.87
C VAL A 244 32.48 -14.92 16.89
N ASP A 245 33.07 -15.82 17.66
CA ASP A 245 34.24 -15.50 18.45
C ASP A 245 35.50 -15.57 17.58
N LYS A 246 36.34 -14.53 17.69
CA LYS A 246 37.64 -14.43 17.02
C LYS A 246 38.70 -14.06 18.06
N GLY A 247 39.22 -15.07 18.75
CA GLY A 247 40.30 -14.91 19.74
C GLY A 247 39.84 -14.18 21.01
N GLY A 248 38.67 -14.53 21.55
CA GLY A 248 38.08 -13.91 22.75
C GLY A 248 37.34 -12.60 22.47
N ARG A 249 37.04 -12.30 21.21
CA ARG A 249 36.34 -11.08 20.79
C ARG A 249 35.21 -11.44 19.84
N LEU A 250 33.99 -11.03 20.20
CA LEU A 250 32.81 -11.22 19.35
C LEU A 250 32.80 -10.24 18.18
N VAL A 251 32.77 -10.79 16.97
CA VAL A 251 32.74 -10.02 15.73
C VAL A 251 31.48 -10.34 14.92
N ALA A 252 30.80 -9.30 14.44
CA ALA A 252 29.67 -9.41 13.55
C ALA A 252 30.13 -9.36 12.09
N ARG A 253 29.81 -10.39 11.31
CA ARG A 253 30.12 -10.51 9.88
C ARG A 253 28.87 -10.29 9.04
N ILE A 254 28.91 -9.30 8.16
CA ILE A 254 27.77 -8.87 7.33
C ILE A 254 28.13 -9.00 5.85
N PRO A 255 27.41 -9.81 5.05
CA PRO A 255 27.70 -9.93 3.62
C PRO A 255 27.64 -8.59 2.86
N ASP A 256 28.63 -8.37 2.00
CA ASP A 256 28.79 -7.20 1.13
C ASP A 256 28.44 -7.54 -0.32
N VAL A 257 27.13 -7.55 -0.58
CA VAL A 257 26.55 -7.87 -1.89
C VAL A 257 26.97 -6.87 -2.97
N MET A 258 27.17 -5.60 -2.62
CA MET A 258 27.49 -4.56 -3.60
C MET A 258 28.90 -4.74 -4.17
N THR A 259 29.87 -5.09 -3.32
CA THR A 259 31.22 -5.45 -3.79
C THR A 259 31.16 -6.64 -4.74
N TYR A 260 30.37 -7.67 -4.43
CA TYR A 260 30.21 -8.81 -5.32
C TYR A 260 29.61 -8.42 -6.68
N ILE A 261 28.48 -7.69 -6.71
CA ILE A 261 27.83 -7.28 -7.96
C ILE A 261 28.80 -6.50 -8.84
N GLN A 262 29.53 -5.56 -8.25
CA GLN A 262 30.49 -4.73 -8.98
C GLN A 262 31.71 -5.52 -9.48
N ALA A 263 32.20 -6.46 -8.68
CA ALA A 263 33.34 -7.31 -9.01
C ALA A 263 32.99 -8.34 -10.08
N SER A 264 31.91 -9.12 -9.88
CA SER A 264 31.41 -10.11 -10.85
C SER A 264 30.97 -9.45 -12.16
N GLY A 265 30.43 -8.22 -12.13
CA GLY A 265 30.14 -7.45 -13.33
C GLY A 265 31.35 -7.09 -14.21
N ARG A 266 32.58 -7.42 -13.79
CA ARG A 266 33.80 -7.22 -14.61
C ARG A 266 33.98 -8.28 -15.68
N CYS A 267 33.39 -9.47 -15.53
CA CYS A 267 33.48 -10.53 -16.54
C CYS A 267 32.32 -10.56 -17.55
N SER A 268 31.31 -9.69 -17.38
CA SER A 268 30.15 -9.59 -18.27
C SER A 268 29.89 -8.12 -18.59
N ARG A 269 30.16 -7.72 -19.84
CA ARG A 269 30.05 -6.33 -20.29
C ARG A 269 29.42 -6.24 -21.67
N LEU A 270 28.87 -5.08 -21.97
CA LEU A 270 28.29 -4.82 -23.28
C LEU A 270 29.42 -4.69 -24.31
N TYR A 271 29.45 -5.59 -25.28
CA TYR A 271 30.41 -5.62 -26.38
C TYR A 271 29.69 -5.84 -27.70
N LYS A 272 29.95 -4.98 -28.70
CA LYS A 272 29.27 -5.00 -30.02
C LYS A 272 27.74 -5.11 -29.96
N GLY A 273 27.15 -4.55 -28.90
CA GLY A 273 25.71 -4.52 -28.69
C GLY A 273 25.11 -5.77 -28.04
N SER A 274 25.93 -6.72 -27.56
CA SER A 274 25.49 -7.87 -26.76
C SER A 274 26.27 -7.98 -25.45
N MET A 275 25.67 -8.58 -24.41
CA MET A 275 26.36 -8.82 -23.14
C MET A 275 27.26 -10.05 -23.27
N THR A 276 28.56 -9.89 -23.01
CA THR A 276 29.49 -11.01 -22.92
C THR A 276 29.09 -11.93 -21.78
N LEU A 277 29.17 -13.25 -21.98
CA LEU A 277 28.94 -14.22 -20.92
C LEU A 277 30.12 -14.20 -19.95
N GLY A 278 29.86 -14.00 -18.68
CA GLY A 278 30.86 -14.09 -17.61
C GLY A 278 30.66 -15.33 -16.75
N LEU A 279 31.73 -15.79 -16.09
CA LEU A 279 31.64 -16.82 -15.06
C LEU A 279 32.03 -16.21 -13.70
N SER A 280 31.22 -16.43 -12.68
CA SER A 280 31.52 -16.00 -11.32
C SER A 280 31.47 -17.18 -10.36
N ILE A 281 32.59 -17.50 -9.73
CA ILE A 281 32.71 -18.61 -8.77
C ILE A 281 32.91 -18.04 -7.38
N VAL A 282 32.11 -18.46 -6.40
CA VAL A 282 32.27 -18.10 -4.99
C VAL A 282 32.70 -19.31 -4.19
N LEU A 283 33.97 -19.31 -3.74
CA LEU A 283 34.53 -20.32 -2.87
C LEU A 283 34.30 -19.89 -1.42
N TYR A 284 33.40 -20.56 -0.70
CA TYR A 284 32.97 -20.14 0.62
C TYR A 284 33.60 -20.97 1.74
N HIS A 285 33.90 -20.32 2.86
CA HIS A 285 34.39 -20.99 4.08
C HIS A 285 33.27 -21.20 5.13
N ASP A 286 32.15 -20.48 5.02
CA ASP A 286 31.02 -20.60 5.95
C ASP A 286 29.69 -20.59 5.18
N LYS A 287 28.95 -21.69 5.29
CA LYS A 287 27.69 -21.92 4.59
C LYS A 287 26.56 -20.99 5.04
N ASP A 288 26.54 -20.54 6.30
CA ASP A 288 25.52 -19.62 6.81
C ASP A 288 25.72 -18.21 6.25
N ILE A 289 26.98 -17.75 6.16
CA ILE A 289 27.29 -16.49 5.49
C ILE A 289 26.91 -16.54 4.00
N LEU A 290 27.18 -17.66 3.33
CA LEU A 290 26.74 -17.85 1.95
C LEU A 290 25.21 -17.76 1.84
N ARG A 291 24.47 -18.45 2.71
CA ARG A 291 23.00 -18.42 2.71
C ARG A 291 22.45 -17.00 2.89
N ILE A 292 23.00 -16.23 3.84
CA ILE A 292 22.61 -14.82 4.07
C ILE A 292 22.97 -13.97 2.84
N PHE A 293 24.15 -14.18 2.27
CA PHE A 293 24.62 -13.48 1.07
C PHE A 293 23.70 -13.74 -0.13
N GLN A 294 23.39 -15.01 -0.43
CA GLN A 294 22.52 -15.40 -1.54
C GLN A 294 21.12 -14.80 -1.38
N ARG A 295 20.52 -14.88 -0.18
CA ARG A 295 19.22 -14.26 0.09
C ARG A 295 19.25 -12.75 -0.13
N LYS A 296 20.30 -12.06 0.34
CA LYS A 296 20.45 -10.62 0.12
C LYS A 296 20.68 -10.28 -1.34
N LEU A 297 21.48 -11.06 -2.07
CA LEU A 297 21.80 -10.86 -3.48
C LEU A 297 20.56 -11.00 -4.38
N LYS A 298 19.67 -11.96 -4.09
CA LYS A 298 18.39 -12.10 -4.81
C LYS A 298 17.51 -10.84 -4.77
N ASN A 299 17.67 -9.97 -3.77
CA ASN A 299 16.94 -8.70 -3.72
C ASN A 299 17.41 -7.71 -4.80
N TYR A 300 18.70 -7.78 -5.18
CA TYR A 300 19.32 -6.91 -6.17
C TYR A 300 19.29 -7.56 -7.56
N VAL A 301 19.64 -8.84 -7.64
CA VAL A 301 19.73 -9.61 -8.90
C VAL A 301 18.68 -10.71 -8.87
N SER A 302 17.55 -10.44 -9.50
CA SER A 302 16.38 -11.34 -9.42
C SER A 302 16.61 -12.68 -10.10
N ALA A 303 17.45 -12.72 -11.14
CA ALA A 303 17.82 -13.94 -11.88
C ALA A 303 18.93 -14.77 -11.20
N TYR A 304 19.39 -14.38 -10.01
CA TYR A 304 20.50 -15.06 -9.34
C TYR A 304 20.08 -16.46 -8.85
N GLU A 305 20.58 -17.49 -9.54
CA GLU A 305 20.39 -18.90 -9.24
C GLU A 305 21.74 -19.63 -9.30
N PRO A 306 22.52 -19.61 -8.21
CA PRO A 306 23.84 -20.21 -8.20
C PRO A 306 23.75 -21.74 -8.30
N LYS A 307 24.64 -22.35 -9.08
CA LYS A 307 24.80 -23.81 -9.17
C LYS A 307 26.02 -24.26 -8.36
N GLU A 308 26.02 -25.51 -7.93
CA GLU A 308 27.23 -26.13 -7.35
C GLU A 308 28.28 -26.32 -8.44
N LEU A 309 29.53 -25.95 -8.16
CA LEU A 309 30.65 -26.05 -9.09
C LEU A 309 30.85 -27.49 -9.60
N SER A 310 30.67 -28.48 -8.74
CA SER A 310 30.80 -29.92 -9.08
C SER A 310 29.75 -30.41 -10.10
N LYS A 311 28.63 -29.70 -10.25
CA LYS A 311 27.56 -30.03 -11.21
C LYS A 311 27.61 -29.20 -12.48
N ALA A 312 28.61 -28.30 -12.60
CA ALA A 312 28.74 -27.40 -13.73
C ALA A 312 29.60 -28.02 -14.84
N ASP A 313 29.12 -27.91 -16.07
CA ASP A 313 29.88 -28.23 -17.28
C ASP A 313 30.69 -27.00 -17.69
N LEU A 314 31.96 -26.96 -17.28
CA LEU A 314 32.85 -25.82 -17.53
C LEU A 314 33.18 -25.69 -19.02
N GLU A 315 33.39 -26.79 -19.74
CA GLU A 315 33.72 -26.78 -21.17
C GLU A 315 32.60 -26.13 -22.00
N LYS A 316 31.35 -26.47 -21.68
CA LYS A 316 30.18 -25.84 -22.31
C LYS A 316 30.09 -24.34 -21.99
N ILE A 317 30.41 -23.93 -20.76
CA ILE A 317 30.41 -22.52 -20.39
C ILE A 317 31.48 -21.76 -21.17
N GLU A 318 32.67 -22.34 -21.32
CA GLU A 318 33.78 -21.77 -22.10
C GLU A 318 33.39 -21.57 -23.57
N GLU A 319 32.78 -22.57 -24.20
CA GLU A 319 32.27 -22.46 -25.57
C GLU A 319 31.30 -21.28 -25.73
N GLN A 320 30.36 -21.13 -24.79
CA GLN A 320 29.42 -20.00 -24.76
C GLN A 320 30.12 -18.66 -24.50
N GLN A 321 31.16 -18.64 -23.66
CA GLN A 321 31.96 -17.44 -23.41
C GLN A 321 32.70 -16.99 -24.67
N ARG A 322 33.32 -17.91 -25.43
CA ARG A 322 33.94 -17.64 -26.74
C ARG A 322 32.92 -17.12 -27.74
N ALA A 323 31.78 -17.81 -27.87
CA ALA A 323 30.71 -17.43 -28.78
C ALA A 323 30.23 -16.00 -28.53
N SER A 324 29.97 -15.65 -27.26
CA SER A 324 29.49 -14.32 -26.86
C SER A 324 30.47 -13.17 -27.18
N ARG A 325 31.77 -13.45 -27.28
CA ARG A 325 32.83 -12.45 -27.56
C ARG A 325 33.24 -12.42 -29.04
N SER A 326 33.02 -13.51 -29.78
CA SER A 326 33.33 -13.61 -31.22
C SER A 326 32.43 -12.74 -32.10
N GLY A 327 31.23 -12.37 -31.62
CA GLY A 327 30.25 -11.57 -32.34
C GLY A 327 29.45 -12.31 -33.42
N LYS A 328 29.56 -13.66 -33.51
CA LYS A 328 28.85 -14.49 -34.50
C LYS A 328 27.37 -14.77 -34.19
N GLU A 329 26.91 -14.52 -32.96
CA GLU A 329 25.48 -14.58 -32.59
C GLU A 329 24.99 -13.22 -32.09
N ILE A 330 24.44 -12.35 -32.93
CA ILE A 330 23.87 -11.09 -32.42
C ILE A 330 22.58 -10.69 -33.14
N GLY A 331 21.45 -11.02 -32.52
CA GLY A 331 20.39 -10.03 -32.38
C GLY A 331 20.83 -9.04 -31.31
N ARG A 332 20.95 -7.74 -31.64
CA ARG A 332 21.52 -6.71 -30.75
C ARG A 332 20.77 -6.69 -29.41
N ASP A 333 21.42 -7.05 -28.29
CA ASP A 333 20.85 -6.90 -26.94
C ASP A 333 20.50 -5.43 -26.63
N VAL A 334 21.11 -4.47 -27.32
CA VAL A 334 20.70 -3.04 -27.27
C VAL A 334 19.21 -2.86 -27.59
N ASN A 335 18.65 -3.66 -28.50
CA ASN A 335 17.22 -3.61 -28.83
C ASN A 335 16.33 -4.10 -27.66
N ARG A 336 16.93 -4.65 -26.60
CA ARG A 336 16.23 -5.07 -25.37
C ARG A 336 16.22 -3.97 -24.31
N ILE A 337 16.97 -2.88 -24.49
CA ILE A 337 16.87 -1.70 -23.63
C ILE A 337 15.82 -0.77 -24.23
N LYS A 338 14.79 -0.46 -23.43
CA LYS A 338 13.74 0.48 -23.82
C LYS A 338 13.62 1.58 -22.79
N SER A 339 13.45 2.81 -23.23
CA SER A 339 13.05 3.90 -22.37
C SER A 339 11.52 3.88 -22.20
N ALA A 340 11.03 4.10 -20.98
CA ALA A 340 9.59 4.04 -20.71
C ALA A 340 9.14 5.12 -19.75
N LEU A 341 7.99 5.73 -20.01
CA LEU A 341 7.28 6.61 -19.08
C LEU A 341 6.13 5.84 -18.44
N ILE A 342 6.17 5.63 -17.13
CA ILE A 342 5.10 5.01 -16.36
C ILE A 342 4.32 6.11 -15.63
N VAL A 343 3.08 6.34 -16.03
CA VAL A 343 2.22 7.38 -15.47
C VAL A 343 1.27 6.78 -14.43
N VAL A 344 1.28 7.30 -13.20
CA VAL A 344 0.41 6.87 -12.09
C VAL A 344 -0.40 8.05 -11.55
N GLU A 345 -1.44 7.81 -10.75
CA GLU A 345 -2.29 8.90 -10.25
C GLU A 345 -1.66 9.69 -9.09
N SER A 346 -0.93 9.01 -8.19
CA SER A 346 -0.47 9.56 -6.92
C SER A 346 1.07 9.62 -6.81
N PRO A 347 1.63 10.67 -6.17
CA PRO A 347 3.08 10.76 -5.94
C PRO A 347 3.59 9.72 -4.94
N THR A 348 2.74 9.25 -4.02
CA THR A 348 3.10 8.15 -3.10
C THR A 348 3.29 6.86 -3.89
N LYS A 349 2.33 6.52 -4.77
CA LYS A 349 2.43 5.33 -5.63
C LYS A 349 3.67 5.39 -6.53
N ALA A 350 3.93 6.54 -7.16
CA ALA A 350 5.11 6.75 -8.01
C ALA A 350 6.41 6.44 -7.25
N ARG A 351 6.55 7.00 -6.05
CA ARG A 351 7.71 6.80 -5.18
C ARG A 351 7.81 5.35 -4.68
N THR A 352 6.69 4.72 -4.34
CA THR A 352 6.65 3.32 -3.87
C THR A 352 7.13 2.38 -4.98
N ILE A 353 6.59 2.51 -6.20
CA ILE A 353 6.99 1.68 -7.36
C ILE A 353 8.46 1.89 -7.67
N ALA A 354 8.92 3.15 -7.75
CA ALA A 354 10.31 3.45 -8.06
C ALA A 354 11.29 2.82 -7.05
N LYS A 355 10.91 2.78 -5.76
CA LYS A 355 11.69 2.17 -4.68
C LYS A 355 11.73 0.65 -4.71
N MET A 356 10.80 -0.03 -5.39
CA MET A 356 10.84 -1.50 -5.52
C MET A 356 12.05 -1.99 -6.30
N PHE A 357 12.64 -1.11 -7.11
CA PHE A 357 13.75 -1.40 -8.02
C PHE A 357 15.04 -0.65 -7.66
N GLY A 358 15.08 0.01 -6.48
CA GLY A 358 16.30 0.68 -6.00
C GLY A 358 16.07 2.00 -5.32
N TYR A 359 17.14 2.77 -5.19
CA TYR A 359 17.03 4.17 -4.81
C TYR A 359 16.85 4.97 -6.10
N PRO A 360 15.63 5.42 -6.43
CA PRO A 360 15.40 6.03 -7.72
C PRO A 360 16.13 7.35 -7.84
N GLY A 361 16.56 7.67 -9.07
CA GLY A 361 16.90 9.04 -9.43
C GLY A 361 15.66 9.92 -9.31
N LYS A 362 15.85 11.22 -9.13
CA LYS A 362 14.74 12.17 -9.18
C LYS A 362 15.05 13.24 -10.20
N ARG A 363 14.06 13.56 -11.01
CA ARG A 363 14.12 14.65 -11.96
C ARG A 363 13.08 15.70 -11.58
N TYR A 364 13.54 16.95 -11.53
CA TYR A 364 12.76 18.11 -11.17
C TYR A 364 12.51 18.94 -12.43
N LEU A 365 11.28 18.83 -12.95
CA LEU A 365 10.80 19.63 -14.07
C LEU A 365 10.04 20.81 -13.48
N THR A 366 10.78 21.87 -13.11
CA THR A 366 10.27 22.97 -12.26
C THR A 366 9.84 22.48 -10.87
N GLU A 367 8.56 22.58 -10.51
CA GLU A 367 8.00 22.07 -9.25
C GLU A 367 7.51 20.61 -9.35
N TYR A 368 7.59 20.01 -10.54
CA TYR A 368 7.13 18.65 -10.80
C TYR A 368 8.26 17.64 -10.61
N ILE A 369 7.97 16.52 -9.93
CA ILE A 369 8.97 15.48 -9.62
C ILE A 369 8.59 14.19 -10.34
N ALA A 370 9.54 13.67 -11.12
CA ALA A 370 9.49 12.32 -11.68
C ALA A 370 10.62 11.46 -11.08
N TYR A 371 10.43 10.15 -11.04
CA TYR A 371 11.37 9.20 -10.46
C TYR A 371 11.95 8.30 -11.53
N GLU A 372 13.27 8.20 -11.62
CA GLU A 372 13.95 7.38 -12.61
C GLU A 372 14.48 6.09 -11.96
N THR A 373 14.22 4.95 -12.60
CA THR A 373 14.67 3.64 -12.12
C THR A 373 14.87 2.67 -13.29
N VAL A 374 15.50 1.53 -13.01
CA VAL A 374 15.73 0.47 -14.01
C VAL A 374 14.87 -0.74 -13.66
N ILE A 375 14.10 -1.25 -14.62
CA ILE A 375 13.16 -2.36 -14.44
C ILE A 375 13.51 -3.47 -15.41
N SER A 376 13.95 -4.61 -14.88
CA SER A 376 14.19 -5.82 -15.68
C SER A 376 12.92 -6.65 -15.81
N LEU A 377 12.55 -6.98 -17.05
CA LEU A 377 11.40 -7.81 -17.41
C LEU A 377 11.83 -8.92 -18.37
N GLY A 378 12.20 -10.07 -17.81
CA GLY A 378 12.77 -11.17 -18.61
C GLY A 378 14.08 -10.72 -19.26
N LYS A 379 14.15 -10.72 -20.59
CA LYS A 379 15.32 -10.24 -21.34
C LYS A 379 15.29 -8.73 -21.63
N THR A 380 14.17 -8.05 -21.40
CA THR A 380 14.00 -6.60 -21.67
C THR A 380 14.34 -5.78 -20.43
N VAL A 381 15.03 -4.66 -20.61
CA VAL A 381 15.37 -3.74 -19.53
C VAL A 381 14.76 -2.38 -19.84
N TYR A 382 13.89 -1.91 -18.95
CA TYR A 382 13.28 -0.60 -19.07
C TYR A 382 14.08 0.42 -18.25
N VAL A 383 14.57 1.48 -18.91
CA VAL A 383 14.98 2.71 -18.25
C VAL A 383 13.71 3.53 -18.05
N ALA A 384 13.14 3.42 -16.85
CA ALA A 384 11.79 3.83 -16.57
C ALA A 384 11.74 5.15 -15.80
N THR A 385 11.00 6.12 -16.32
CA THR A 385 10.61 7.34 -15.64
C THR A 385 9.19 7.17 -15.11
N ILE A 386 9.01 7.21 -13.79
CA ILE A 386 7.72 7.06 -13.13
C ILE A 386 7.22 8.44 -12.69
N ALA A 387 6.07 8.84 -13.21
CA ALA A 387 5.58 10.22 -13.15
C ALA A 387 4.13 10.25 -12.65
N PRO A 388 3.80 11.00 -11.56
CA PRO A 388 2.43 11.09 -11.07
C PRO A 388 1.60 12.16 -11.78
N THR A 389 0.32 11.92 -12.08
CA THR A 389 -0.62 12.95 -12.57
C THR A 389 -1.07 13.91 -11.47
N LEU A 390 -0.90 13.50 -10.21
CA LEU A 390 -1.31 14.24 -9.01
C LEU A 390 -2.84 14.41 -8.92
N GLY A 391 -3.58 13.38 -9.36
CA GLY A 391 -5.03 13.34 -9.47
C GLY A 391 -5.53 13.45 -10.91
N HIS A 392 -6.77 13.92 -11.09
CA HIS A 392 -7.33 14.22 -12.41
C HIS A 392 -6.58 15.39 -13.07
N LEU A 393 -6.39 15.31 -14.39
CA LEU A 393 -5.80 16.40 -15.17
C LEU A 393 -6.86 17.35 -15.73
N LEU A 394 -8.00 16.78 -16.13
CA LEU A 394 -9.08 17.48 -16.79
C LEU A 394 -10.42 17.23 -16.08
N ASP A 395 -11.30 18.22 -16.06
CA ASP A 395 -12.68 18.09 -15.58
C ASP A 395 -13.64 18.90 -16.47
N LEU A 396 -14.94 18.65 -16.34
CA LEU A 396 -15.95 19.34 -17.14
C LEU A 396 -15.90 20.85 -16.88
N THR A 397 -15.84 21.64 -17.95
CA THR A 397 -15.97 23.10 -17.86
C THR A 397 -17.36 23.47 -17.33
N VAL A 398 -17.51 24.67 -16.78
CA VAL A 398 -18.80 25.19 -16.31
C VAL A 398 -19.37 26.26 -17.25
N ASN A 399 -18.56 26.83 -18.14
CA ASN A 399 -18.91 28.02 -18.92
C ASN A 399 -19.49 27.71 -20.31
N GLU A 400 -19.51 26.45 -20.75
CA GLU A 400 -19.92 26.08 -22.11
C GLU A 400 -21.19 25.24 -22.11
N GLY A 401 -22.15 25.58 -22.98
CA GLY A 401 -23.41 24.84 -23.13
C GLY A 401 -24.17 24.70 -21.81
N LEU A 402 -24.79 23.54 -21.61
CA LEU A 402 -25.48 23.19 -20.36
C LEU A 402 -24.47 22.61 -19.37
N HIS A 403 -23.91 23.47 -18.50
CA HIS A 403 -22.95 23.10 -17.43
C HIS A 403 -21.72 22.32 -17.91
N GLY A 404 -21.23 22.62 -19.12
CA GLY A 404 -20.11 21.94 -19.76
C GLY A 404 -20.48 20.95 -20.85
N ILE A 405 -21.75 20.90 -21.26
CA ILE A 405 -22.25 19.94 -22.25
C ILE A 405 -22.83 20.70 -23.43
N THR A 406 -22.22 20.53 -24.59
CA THR A 406 -22.62 21.21 -25.82
C THR A 406 -23.33 20.24 -26.77
N LYS A 407 -24.27 20.74 -27.56
CA LYS A 407 -24.89 19.99 -28.65
C LYS A 407 -24.16 20.31 -29.94
N ASN A 408 -23.66 19.30 -30.64
CA ASN A 408 -23.06 19.44 -31.97
C ASN A 408 -23.67 18.43 -32.95
N MET A 409 -23.18 18.40 -34.19
CA MET A 409 -23.65 17.46 -35.22
C MET A 409 -23.50 15.98 -34.84
N ARG A 410 -22.64 15.66 -33.86
CA ARG A 410 -22.44 14.30 -33.32
C ARG A 410 -23.24 14.06 -32.03
N GLY A 411 -24.11 15.00 -31.64
CA GLY A 411 -24.95 14.93 -30.45
C GLY A 411 -24.38 15.69 -29.24
N LEU A 412 -24.70 15.20 -28.03
CA LEU A 412 -24.23 15.79 -26.78
C LEU A 412 -22.75 15.47 -26.55
N THR A 413 -21.94 16.51 -26.38
CA THR A 413 -20.49 16.43 -26.20
C THR A 413 -20.07 17.13 -24.91
N PRO A 414 -19.50 16.39 -23.95
CA PRO A 414 -18.96 16.98 -22.73
C PRO A 414 -17.61 17.66 -23.00
N MET A 415 -17.47 18.90 -22.54
CA MET A 415 -16.32 19.76 -22.75
C MET A 415 -15.44 19.79 -21.49
N TYR A 416 -14.15 19.51 -21.66
CA TYR A 416 -13.19 19.39 -20.56
C TYR A 416 -12.12 20.47 -20.62
N THR A 417 -11.72 20.98 -19.46
CA THR A 417 -10.61 21.94 -19.30
C THR A 417 -9.69 21.54 -18.14
N THR A 418 -8.58 22.24 -17.98
CA THR A 418 -7.62 21.96 -16.91
C THR A 418 -8.18 22.31 -15.54
N ILE A 419 -7.79 21.52 -14.55
CA ILE A 419 -8.22 21.68 -13.16
C ILE A 419 -7.31 22.66 -12.44
N LYS A 420 -7.91 23.57 -11.68
CA LYS A 420 -7.25 24.50 -10.78
C LYS A 420 -7.60 24.13 -9.35
N ARG A 421 -6.61 24.22 -8.45
CA ARG A 421 -6.80 23.99 -7.01
C ARG A 421 -6.11 25.07 -6.19
N CYS A 422 -6.83 25.68 -5.27
CA CYS A 422 -6.27 26.66 -4.35
C CYS A 422 -5.41 25.96 -3.27
N TYR A 423 -4.21 26.48 -3.02
CA TYR A 423 -3.34 25.98 -1.94
C TYR A 423 -3.87 26.31 -0.54
N ASP A 424 -4.65 27.39 -0.40
CA ASP A 424 -5.08 27.91 0.91
C ASP A 424 -6.36 27.25 1.40
N CYS A 425 -7.41 27.27 0.57
CA CYS A 425 -8.71 26.71 0.95
C CYS A 425 -8.98 25.32 0.36
N GLY A 426 -8.10 24.82 -0.51
CA GLY A 426 -8.24 23.51 -1.14
C GLY A 426 -9.34 23.41 -2.20
N TYR A 427 -10.07 24.50 -2.49
CA TYR A 427 -11.16 24.51 -3.47
C TYR A 427 -10.65 24.19 -4.87
N GLN A 428 -11.37 23.31 -5.56
CA GLN A 428 -11.08 22.88 -6.92
C GLN A 428 -12.10 23.51 -7.88
N PHE A 429 -11.63 24.05 -8.99
CA PHE A 429 -12.44 24.77 -9.97
C PHE A 429 -11.84 24.64 -11.37
N THR A 430 -12.62 24.97 -12.39
CA THR A 430 -12.25 24.83 -13.82
C THR A 430 -12.19 26.15 -14.55
N GLU A 431 -12.82 27.18 -13.99
CA GLU A 431 -12.84 28.54 -14.50
C GLU A 431 -11.42 29.09 -14.67
N ASP A 432 -11.18 29.81 -15.77
CA ASP A 432 -9.91 30.48 -16.05
C ASP A 432 -9.88 31.83 -15.33
N VAL A 433 -9.66 31.79 -14.01
CA VAL A 433 -9.56 32.97 -13.13
C VAL A 433 -8.22 32.98 -12.38
N ASP A 434 -7.64 34.18 -12.22
CA ASP A 434 -6.34 34.38 -11.55
C ASP A 434 -6.40 34.32 -10.02
N LYS A 435 -7.62 34.36 -9.46
CA LYS A 435 -7.89 34.28 -8.02
C LYS A 435 -8.88 33.17 -7.74
N CYS A 436 -8.71 32.51 -6.60
CA CYS A 436 -9.62 31.46 -6.18
C CYS A 436 -11.04 32.04 -6.02
N PRO A 437 -12.05 31.49 -6.70
CA PRO A 437 -13.42 32.02 -6.64
C PRO A 437 -14.06 31.88 -5.25
N ARG A 438 -13.48 31.06 -4.37
CA ARG A 438 -13.98 30.83 -3.02
C ARG A 438 -13.35 31.72 -1.95
N CYS A 439 -12.03 31.94 -2.00
CA CYS A 439 -11.32 32.67 -0.95
C CYS A 439 -10.46 33.84 -1.46
N GLY A 440 -10.49 34.14 -2.75
CA GLY A 440 -9.73 35.24 -3.36
C GLY A 440 -8.22 35.05 -3.47
N SER A 441 -7.67 33.93 -2.99
CA SER A 441 -6.22 33.65 -3.03
C SER A 441 -5.69 33.50 -4.45
N SER A 442 -4.52 34.09 -4.72
CA SER A 442 -3.75 33.93 -5.96
C SER A 442 -2.88 32.66 -5.97
N ARG A 443 -2.76 31.94 -4.84
CA ARG A 443 -1.97 30.70 -4.74
C ARG A 443 -2.75 29.54 -5.34
N ILE A 444 -2.70 29.43 -6.67
CA ILE A 444 -3.44 28.43 -7.44
C ILE A 444 -2.46 27.46 -8.10
N ARG A 445 -2.78 26.17 -8.02
CA ARG A 445 -2.13 25.10 -8.76
C ARG A 445 -2.98 24.73 -9.98
N ASN A 446 -2.40 24.81 -11.17
CA ASN A 446 -3.05 24.41 -12.42
C ASN A 446 -2.47 23.08 -12.93
N SER A 447 -3.32 22.12 -13.28
CA SER A 447 -2.90 20.83 -13.86
C SER A 447 -2.20 20.98 -15.22
N LYS A 448 -2.33 22.12 -15.90
CA LYS A 448 -1.59 22.45 -17.12
C LYS A 448 -0.07 22.27 -16.96
N ARG A 449 0.50 22.65 -15.81
CA ARG A 449 1.93 22.46 -15.51
C ARG A 449 2.32 20.98 -15.50
N VAL A 450 1.43 20.12 -14.98
CA VAL A 450 1.63 18.66 -14.97
C VAL A 450 1.57 18.11 -16.39
N ILE A 451 0.60 18.57 -17.19
CA ILE A 451 0.47 18.18 -18.60
C ILE A 451 1.75 18.55 -19.38
N GLU A 452 2.28 19.75 -19.21
CA GLU A 452 3.52 20.19 -19.87
C GLU A 452 4.73 19.35 -19.46
N ALA A 453 4.85 19.00 -18.17
CA ALA A 453 5.91 18.12 -17.70
C ALA A 453 5.80 16.71 -18.30
N LEU A 454 4.59 16.12 -18.30
CA LEU A 454 4.35 14.80 -18.88
C LEU A 454 4.58 14.78 -20.39
N ARG A 455 4.23 15.85 -21.12
CA ARG A 455 4.51 15.99 -22.56
C ARG A 455 6.01 15.97 -22.85
N LYS A 456 6.81 16.69 -22.07
CA LYS A 456 8.28 16.66 -22.20
C LYS A 456 8.82 15.24 -21.97
N LEU A 457 8.39 14.59 -20.90
CA LEU A 457 8.82 13.22 -20.60
C LEU A 457 8.39 12.21 -21.67
N ALA A 458 7.20 12.38 -22.26
CA ALA A 458 6.69 11.47 -23.29
C ALA A 458 7.49 11.53 -24.61
N GLN A 459 8.11 12.68 -24.92
CA GLN A 459 8.98 12.84 -26.10
C GLN A 459 10.33 12.12 -25.95
N GLU A 460 10.74 11.83 -24.72
CA GLU A 460 12.06 11.27 -24.41
C GLU A 460 12.08 9.75 -24.30
N VAL A 461 10.91 9.09 -24.45
CA VAL A 461 10.75 7.65 -24.19
C VAL A 461 10.21 6.89 -25.40
N ASP A 462 10.54 5.59 -25.48
CA ASP A 462 10.05 4.69 -26.52
C ASP A 462 8.60 4.26 -26.27
N GLU A 463 8.22 4.05 -25.01
CA GLU A 463 6.89 3.54 -24.63
C GLU A 463 6.29 4.28 -23.42
N VAL A 464 4.97 4.48 -23.42
CA VAL A 464 4.23 5.05 -22.30
C VAL A 464 3.29 4.00 -21.68
N PHE A 465 3.48 3.72 -20.39
CA PHE A 465 2.61 2.84 -19.61
C PHE A 465 1.69 3.66 -18.70
N LEU A 466 0.38 3.49 -18.86
CA LEU A 466 -0.65 4.10 -18.03
C LEU A 466 -0.98 3.13 -16.89
N ALA A 467 -0.62 3.50 -15.67
CA ALA A 467 -0.59 2.64 -14.49
C ALA A 467 -1.47 3.19 -13.34
N THR A 468 -2.60 3.79 -13.71
CA THR A 468 -3.62 4.32 -12.79
C THR A 468 -4.38 3.20 -12.09
N ASP A 469 -5.17 3.55 -11.06
CA ASP A 469 -6.01 2.60 -10.32
C ASP A 469 -6.89 1.71 -11.22
N PRO A 470 -7.19 0.47 -10.81
CA PRO A 470 -7.95 -0.48 -11.62
C PRO A 470 -9.47 -0.24 -11.59
N ASP A 471 -9.93 1.00 -11.41
CA ASP A 471 -11.35 1.39 -11.42
C ASP A 471 -11.70 2.27 -12.64
N ASP A 472 -12.99 2.56 -12.85
CA ASP A 472 -13.43 3.39 -14.00
C ASP A 472 -12.89 4.83 -13.92
N GLU A 473 -12.67 5.32 -12.69
CA GLU A 473 -12.04 6.63 -12.44
C GLU A 473 -10.58 6.63 -12.91
N GLY A 474 -9.82 5.60 -12.57
CA GLY A 474 -8.46 5.38 -13.05
C GLY A 474 -8.40 5.18 -14.56
N GLU A 475 -9.38 4.51 -15.16
CA GLU A 475 -9.46 4.36 -16.63
C GLU A 475 -9.69 5.69 -17.34
N LYS A 476 -10.55 6.56 -16.79
CA LYS A 476 -10.72 7.93 -17.28
C LYS A 476 -9.40 8.71 -17.17
N ILE A 477 -8.72 8.68 -16.02
CA ILE A 477 -7.45 9.39 -15.86
C ILE A 477 -6.42 8.92 -16.90
N ALA A 478 -6.33 7.60 -17.13
CA ALA A 478 -5.49 7.04 -18.18
C ALA A 478 -5.86 7.57 -19.56
N TYR A 479 -7.15 7.64 -19.88
CA TYR A 479 -7.65 8.19 -21.14
C TYR A 479 -7.33 9.68 -21.32
N ASP A 480 -7.47 10.51 -20.28
CA ASP A 480 -7.06 11.92 -20.33
C ASP A 480 -5.57 12.07 -20.62
N VAL A 481 -4.74 11.29 -19.91
CA VAL A 481 -3.29 11.28 -20.11
C VAL A 481 -2.98 10.88 -21.55
N TYR A 482 -3.61 9.82 -22.05
CA TYR A 482 -3.47 9.41 -23.45
C TYR A 482 -3.81 10.54 -24.41
N LEU A 483 -4.95 11.22 -24.24
CA LEU A 483 -5.35 12.32 -25.13
C LEU A 483 -4.36 13.48 -25.14
N VAL A 484 -3.80 13.86 -23.97
CA VAL A 484 -2.86 14.99 -23.90
C VAL A 484 -1.44 14.64 -24.34
N LEU A 485 -1.09 13.35 -24.36
CA LEU A 485 0.24 12.85 -24.71
C LEU A 485 0.33 12.22 -26.10
N ARG A 486 -0.76 11.72 -26.70
CA ARG A 486 -0.73 11.06 -28.02
C ARG A 486 -0.15 11.87 -29.19
N PRO A 487 -0.12 13.22 -29.18
CA PRO A 487 0.61 13.96 -30.21
C PRO A 487 2.13 13.89 -30.07
N TYR A 488 2.64 13.46 -28.91
CA TYR A 488 4.06 13.48 -28.55
C TYR A 488 4.69 12.09 -28.47
N ASN A 489 3.87 11.05 -28.38
CA ASN A 489 4.29 9.65 -28.42
C ASN A 489 3.16 8.83 -29.05
N SER A 490 3.45 7.75 -29.76
CA SER A 490 2.43 6.88 -30.38
C SER A 490 2.21 5.56 -29.63
N SER A 491 3.13 5.18 -28.74
CA SER A 491 3.17 3.89 -28.06
C SER A 491 2.59 3.97 -26.66
N PHE A 492 1.31 3.60 -26.50
CA PHE A 492 0.64 3.56 -25.20
C PHE A 492 0.18 2.16 -24.83
N LYS A 493 0.37 1.82 -23.56
CA LYS A 493 -0.07 0.57 -22.95
C LYS A 493 -0.72 0.85 -21.61
N ARG A 494 -1.88 0.25 -21.34
CA ARG A 494 -2.55 0.33 -20.04
C ARG A 494 -2.18 -0.92 -19.22
N ILE A 495 -1.73 -0.71 -17.98
CA ILE A 495 -1.39 -1.79 -17.05
C ILE A 495 -2.20 -1.65 -15.77
N GLU A 496 -2.69 -2.76 -15.23
CA GLU A 496 -3.51 -2.80 -14.01
C GLU A 496 -2.91 -3.77 -12.99
N PHE A 497 -2.87 -3.36 -11.73
CA PHE A 497 -2.45 -4.20 -10.61
C PHE A 497 -3.30 -3.88 -9.39
N HIS A 498 -3.67 -4.92 -8.64
CA HIS A 498 -4.51 -4.83 -7.44
C HIS A 498 -3.69 -4.70 -6.15
N GLU A 499 -2.37 -4.76 -6.25
CA GLU A 499 -1.43 -4.59 -5.14
C GLU A 499 -0.18 -3.86 -5.62
N VAL A 500 0.27 -2.86 -4.86
CA VAL A 500 1.48 -2.09 -5.17
C VAL A 500 2.70 -2.86 -4.65
N THR A 501 2.98 -4.02 -5.24
CA THR A 501 4.13 -4.90 -4.93
C THR A 501 5.01 -5.11 -6.16
N ARG A 502 6.29 -5.48 -5.96
CA ARG A 502 7.20 -5.78 -7.09
C ARG A 502 6.63 -6.89 -7.99
N LYS A 503 6.07 -7.95 -7.39
CA LYS A 503 5.47 -9.08 -8.09
C LYS A 503 4.22 -8.65 -8.87
N GLY A 504 3.31 -7.92 -8.23
CA GLY A 504 2.09 -7.41 -8.86
C GLY A 504 2.38 -6.46 -10.02
N PHE A 505 3.31 -5.53 -9.82
CA PHE A 505 3.71 -4.57 -10.85
C PHE A 505 4.40 -5.24 -12.06
N LEU A 506 5.34 -6.16 -11.82
CA LEU A 506 5.98 -6.92 -12.91
C LEU A 506 4.98 -7.81 -13.66
N LYS A 507 3.99 -8.41 -12.98
CA LYS A 507 2.92 -9.16 -13.65
C LYS A 507 2.10 -8.25 -14.57
N ALA A 508 1.74 -7.05 -14.11
CA ALA A 508 1.01 -6.07 -14.90
C ALA A 508 1.80 -5.60 -16.14
N LEU A 509 3.11 -5.37 -15.99
CA LEU A 509 3.99 -5.02 -17.11
C LEU A 509 4.12 -6.14 -18.17
N LYS A 510 3.97 -7.42 -17.78
CA LYS A 510 3.96 -8.55 -18.72
C LYS A 510 2.66 -8.66 -19.52
N HIS A 511 1.55 -8.14 -18.99
CA HIS A 511 0.22 -8.26 -19.58
C HIS A 511 -0.42 -6.87 -19.80
N PRO A 512 0.17 -6.01 -20.64
CA PRO A 512 -0.44 -4.74 -20.99
C PRO A 512 -1.70 -4.95 -21.84
N ARG A 513 -2.64 -4.02 -21.73
CA ARG A 513 -3.85 -3.94 -22.56
C ARG A 513 -4.01 -2.56 -23.20
N ALA A 514 -4.95 -2.43 -24.12
CA ALA A 514 -5.42 -1.12 -24.58
C ALA A 514 -6.33 -0.47 -23.53
N ILE A 515 -6.54 0.85 -23.64
CA ILE A 515 -7.55 1.56 -22.84
C ILE A 515 -8.93 1.01 -23.18
N ASN A 516 -9.78 0.85 -22.17
CA ASN A 516 -11.14 0.38 -22.33
C ASN A 516 -12.09 1.58 -22.48
N ASP A 517 -12.44 1.90 -23.73
CA ASP A 517 -13.33 3.02 -24.06
C ASP A 517 -14.74 2.90 -23.46
N ARG A 518 -15.21 1.68 -23.14
CA ARG A 518 -16.52 1.46 -22.53
C ARG A 518 -16.52 1.91 -21.07
N ARG A 519 -15.46 1.57 -20.32
CA ARG A 519 -15.28 2.04 -18.93
C ARG A 519 -15.10 3.56 -18.87
N VAL A 520 -14.34 4.13 -19.81
CA VAL A 520 -14.22 5.59 -19.97
C VAL A 520 -15.59 6.20 -20.24
N SER A 521 -16.37 5.62 -21.15
CA SER A 521 -17.71 6.11 -21.48
C SER A 521 -18.64 6.08 -20.29
N ALA A 522 -18.67 4.99 -19.52
CA ALA A 522 -19.46 4.89 -18.29
C ALA A 522 -19.03 5.94 -17.25
N GLN A 523 -17.73 6.18 -17.10
CA GLN A 523 -17.25 7.23 -16.20
C GLN A 523 -17.71 8.62 -16.66
N ILE A 524 -17.62 8.92 -17.96
CA ILE A 524 -18.04 10.21 -18.53
C ILE A 524 -19.54 10.42 -18.28
N VAL A 525 -20.38 9.41 -18.56
CA VAL A 525 -21.83 9.46 -18.32
C VAL A 525 -22.11 9.72 -16.84
N ARG A 526 -21.46 8.98 -15.93
CA ARG A 526 -21.59 9.21 -14.48
C ARG A 526 -21.19 10.63 -14.08
N ARG A 527 -20.08 11.14 -14.63
CA ARG A 527 -19.60 12.50 -14.31
C ARG A 527 -20.54 13.58 -14.83
N VAL A 528 -21.15 13.36 -16.00
CA VAL A 528 -22.17 14.23 -16.58
C VAL A 528 -23.45 14.20 -15.75
N ASP A 529 -23.92 13.03 -15.32
CA ASP A 529 -25.07 12.87 -14.43
C ASP A 529 -24.89 13.65 -13.12
N ASP A 530 -23.77 13.40 -12.43
CA ASP A 530 -23.39 14.10 -11.21
C ASP A 530 -23.33 15.63 -11.42
N ARG A 531 -22.88 16.08 -12.60
CA ARG A 531 -22.78 17.49 -12.94
C ARG A 531 -24.14 18.10 -13.18
N LEU A 532 -24.94 17.53 -14.08
CA LEU A 532 -26.24 18.07 -14.48
C LEU A 532 -27.19 18.12 -13.29
N ILE A 533 -27.45 16.98 -12.66
CA ILE A 533 -28.44 16.91 -11.58
C ILE A 533 -27.91 17.59 -10.33
N GLY A 534 -26.62 17.42 -10.05
CA GLY A 534 -25.99 18.08 -8.93
C GLY A 534 -26.10 19.60 -9.04
N PHE A 535 -25.84 20.18 -10.22
CA PHE A 535 -25.92 21.63 -10.42
C PHE A 535 -27.35 22.13 -10.45
N GLU A 536 -28.22 21.55 -11.27
CA GLU A 536 -29.62 21.96 -11.40
C GLU A 536 -30.34 21.91 -10.04
N LEU A 537 -30.26 20.78 -9.32
CA LEU A 537 -30.87 20.67 -7.99
C LEU A 537 -30.21 21.62 -6.98
N SER A 538 -28.89 21.80 -7.04
CA SER A 538 -28.23 22.74 -6.13
C SER A 538 -28.62 24.19 -6.40
N THR A 539 -28.82 24.59 -7.66
CA THR A 539 -29.27 25.94 -8.03
C THR A 539 -30.65 26.20 -7.45
N VAL A 540 -31.62 25.31 -7.70
CA VAL A 540 -32.98 25.45 -7.16
C VAL A 540 -32.97 25.51 -5.63
N LEU A 541 -32.23 24.60 -4.96
CA LEU A 541 -32.15 24.62 -3.49
C LEU A 541 -31.51 25.91 -2.96
N LYS A 542 -30.51 26.47 -3.64
CA LYS A 542 -29.84 27.72 -3.22
C LYS A 542 -30.78 28.92 -3.36
N GLU A 543 -31.47 29.01 -4.48
CA GLU A 543 -32.44 30.07 -4.74
C GLU A 543 -33.57 30.02 -3.71
N ARG A 544 -34.13 28.83 -3.48
CA ARG A 544 -35.24 28.65 -2.55
C ARG A 544 -34.86 28.89 -1.08
N LEU A 545 -33.70 28.42 -0.65
CA LEU A 545 -33.30 28.46 0.77
C LEU A 545 -32.42 29.67 1.10
N GLY A 546 -31.99 30.45 0.10
CA GLY A 546 -31.09 31.60 0.27
C GLY A 546 -29.70 31.23 0.80
N LYS A 547 -29.25 29.97 0.63
CA LYS A 547 -28.02 29.44 1.25
C LYS A 547 -27.07 28.88 0.21
N TYR A 548 -25.99 29.58 -0.11
CA TYR A 548 -25.04 29.19 -1.16
C TYR A 548 -24.33 27.84 -0.95
N TRP A 549 -24.28 27.32 0.28
CA TRP A 549 -23.60 26.07 0.61
C TRP A 549 -24.51 24.85 0.56
N VAL A 550 -25.80 24.98 0.20
CA VAL A 550 -26.70 23.84 0.02
C VAL A 550 -26.49 23.19 -1.35
N GLY A 551 -26.82 21.91 -1.46
CA GLY A 551 -26.72 21.18 -2.71
C GLY A 551 -27.27 19.77 -2.58
N GLY A 552 -27.77 19.24 -3.69
CA GLY A 552 -28.34 17.91 -3.78
C GLY A 552 -27.65 17.05 -4.84
N GLY A 553 -27.90 15.75 -4.80
CA GLY A 553 -27.38 14.82 -5.78
C GLY A 553 -28.04 13.46 -5.66
N ARG A 554 -28.06 12.69 -6.75
CA ARG A 554 -28.87 11.47 -6.91
C ARG A 554 -28.65 10.40 -5.82
N VAL A 555 -27.43 10.27 -5.31
CA VAL A 555 -27.11 9.34 -4.21
C VAL A 555 -27.25 9.99 -2.83
N GLN A 556 -26.94 11.28 -2.73
CA GLN A 556 -26.96 12.01 -1.47
C GLN A 556 -28.39 12.19 -0.93
N THR A 557 -29.33 12.45 -1.83
CA THR A 557 -30.71 12.81 -1.49
C THR A 557 -31.53 11.64 -0.91
N PRO A 558 -31.51 10.42 -1.49
CA PRO A 558 -32.15 9.26 -0.85
C PRO A 558 -31.55 8.93 0.52
N VAL A 559 -30.22 9.10 0.66
CA VAL A 559 -29.54 8.91 1.95
C VAL A 559 -30.02 9.91 3.00
N LEU A 560 -30.19 11.18 2.62
CA LEU A 560 -30.76 12.18 3.52
C LEU A 560 -32.18 11.79 3.95
N ARG A 561 -33.00 11.35 2.98
CA ARG A 561 -34.37 10.92 3.24
C ARG A 561 -34.43 9.77 4.25
N TRP A 562 -33.60 8.74 4.10
CA TRP A 562 -33.52 7.64 5.06
C TRP A 562 -33.17 8.10 6.48
N ILE A 563 -32.25 9.06 6.60
CA ILE A 563 -31.86 9.60 7.91
C ILE A 563 -33.02 10.39 8.53
N VAL A 564 -33.76 11.17 7.73
CA VAL A 564 -34.94 11.90 8.18
C VAL A 564 -36.07 10.95 8.58
N ASP A 565 -36.40 9.97 7.73
CA ASP A 565 -37.47 9.00 8.01
C ASP A 565 -37.16 8.19 9.27
N ARG A 566 -35.91 7.72 9.43
CA ARG A 566 -35.48 7.04 10.66
C ARG A 566 -35.54 7.95 11.88
N TYR A 567 -35.24 9.24 11.72
CA TYR A 567 -35.37 10.20 12.82
C TYR A 567 -36.85 10.40 13.21
N GLN A 568 -37.76 10.49 12.24
CA GLN A 568 -39.20 10.59 12.52
C GLN A 568 -39.75 9.32 13.17
N GLU A 569 -39.35 8.15 12.69
CA GLU A 569 -39.66 6.85 13.30
C GLU A 569 -39.16 6.81 14.76
N TYR A 570 -37.91 7.22 14.99
CA TYR A 570 -37.32 7.35 16.32
C TYR A 570 -38.13 8.29 17.24
N LEU A 571 -38.66 9.39 16.72
CA LEU A 571 -39.47 10.32 17.50
C LEU A 571 -40.85 9.73 17.87
N ARG A 572 -41.46 8.98 16.95
CA ARG A 572 -42.78 8.34 17.15
C ARG A 572 -42.72 7.11 18.05
N SER A 573 -41.58 6.41 18.06
CA SER A 573 -41.40 5.17 18.83
C SER A 573 -40.73 5.41 20.19
N ARG A 574 -40.91 6.58 20.81
CA ARG A 574 -40.33 6.90 22.12
C ARG A 574 -40.93 6.04 23.22
N GLY A 575 -40.09 5.65 24.17
CA GLY A 575 -40.45 4.86 25.33
C GLY A 575 -39.29 4.78 26.31
N PHE A 576 -39.15 3.62 26.94
CA PHE A 576 -38.22 3.37 28.02
C PHE A 576 -37.39 2.12 27.70
N LEU A 577 -36.06 2.26 27.80
CA LEU A 577 -35.13 1.16 27.59
C LEU A 577 -34.43 0.87 28.91
N VAL A 578 -34.66 -0.33 29.44
CA VAL A 578 -33.92 -0.86 30.58
C VAL A 578 -32.66 -1.52 30.04
N VAL A 579 -31.50 -1.00 30.42
CA VAL A 579 -30.18 -1.54 30.08
C VAL A 579 -29.62 -2.25 31.28
N ILE A 580 -29.45 -3.56 31.16
CA ILE A 580 -28.94 -4.43 32.21
C ILE A 580 -27.54 -4.87 31.81
N LYS A 581 -26.53 -4.40 32.54
CA LYS A 581 -25.15 -4.85 32.36
C LYS A 581 -24.90 -6.06 33.23
N LEU A 582 -24.56 -7.16 32.59
CA LEU A 582 -24.12 -8.37 33.27
C LEU A 582 -22.58 -8.42 33.29
N PRO A 583 -21.98 -9.21 34.20
CA PRO A 583 -20.55 -9.47 34.20
C PRO A 583 -20.01 -9.91 32.83
N GLY A 584 -18.73 -9.68 32.56
CA GLY A 584 -18.10 -10.13 31.30
C GLY A 584 -18.45 -9.28 30.07
N ARG A 585 -18.91 -8.02 30.28
CA ARG A 585 -19.31 -7.05 29.23
C ARG A 585 -20.58 -7.43 28.46
N TYR A 586 -21.36 -8.39 28.94
CA TYR A 586 -22.62 -8.74 28.33
C TYR A 586 -23.70 -7.72 28.70
N ARG A 587 -24.65 -7.47 27.79
CA ARG A 587 -25.71 -6.49 28.00
C ARG A 587 -27.03 -7.03 27.51
N LEU A 588 -28.01 -7.06 28.41
CA LEU A 588 -29.40 -7.27 28.07
C LEU A 588 -30.10 -5.93 27.96
N THR A 589 -31.06 -5.86 27.05
CA THR A 589 -31.86 -4.65 26.85
C THR A 589 -33.32 -5.03 26.70
N TYR A 590 -34.18 -4.37 27.47
CA TYR A 590 -35.63 -4.51 27.38
C TYR A 590 -36.25 -3.15 27.05
N PHE A 591 -37.08 -3.09 26.00
CA PHE A 591 -37.78 -1.88 25.59
C PHE A 591 -39.27 -2.04 25.84
N THR A 592 -39.88 -1.04 26.48
CA THR A 592 -41.33 -0.92 26.62
C THR A 592 -41.75 0.54 26.43
N LYS A 593 -43.00 0.76 25.99
CA LYS A 593 -43.62 2.09 25.95
C LYS A 593 -44.24 2.46 27.29
N ASP A 594 -44.54 1.47 28.13
CA ASP A 594 -45.10 1.65 29.45
C ASP A 594 -44.01 2.08 30.44
N LYS A 595 -44.25 3.19 31.12
CA LYS A 595 -43.33 3.74 32.11
C LYS A 595 -43.34 2.91 33.39
N GLU A 596 -44.52 2.48 33.84
CA GLU A 596 -44.68 1.77 35.12
C GLU A 596 -43.98 0.42 35.04
N GLU A 597 -44.19 -0.30 33.94
CA GLU A 597 -43.51 -1.56 33.66
C GLU A 597 -41.98 -1.41 33.66
N ALA A 598 -41.44 -0.35 33.05
CA ALA A 598 -40.00 -0.12 33.02
C ALA A 598 -39.40 0.22 34.40
N GLU A 599 -40.14 0.97 35.23
CA GLU A 599 -39.76 1.32 36.60
C GLU A 599 -39.81 0.10 37.52
N GLU A 600 -40.79 -0.78 37.36
CA GLU A 600 -40.89 -2.05 38.07
C GLU A 600 -39.72 -2.98 37.74
N VAL A 601 -39.41 -3.16 36.46
CA VAL A 601 -38.26 -3.98 36.02
C VAL A 601 -36.95 -3.39 36.56
N LEU A 602 -36.79 -2.06 36.55
CA LEU A 602 -35.62 -1.40 37.14
C LEU A 602 -35.53 -1.68 38.64
N LYS A 603 -36.62 -1.51 39.39
CA LYS A 603 -36.64 -1.70 40.85
C LYS A 603 -36.32 -3.15 41.20
N HIS A 604 -36.99 -4.10 40.54
CA HIS A 604 -36.77 -5.52 40.75
C HIS A 604 -35.30 -5.91 40.54
N LEU A 605 -34.70 -5.52 39.42
CA LEU A 605 -33.31 -5.88 39.08
C LEU A 605 -32.24 -5.05 39.80
N SER A 606 -32.63 -3.97 40.49
CA SER A 606 -31.73 -3.22 41.38
C SER A 606 -31.55 -3.93 42.72
N GLU A 607 -32.58 -4.66 43.16
CA GLU A 607 -32.63 -5.33 44.45
C GLU A 607 -32.37 -6.85 44.33
N ASN A 608 -32.63 -7.45 43.16
CA ASN A 608 -32.57 -8.89 42.93
C ASN A 608 -31.65 -9.26 41.74
N PRO A 609 -31.03 -10.45 41.77
CA PRO A 609 -30.27 -10.96 40.64
C PRO A 609 -31.19 -11.36 39.47
N VAL A 610 -30.69 -11.26 38.23
CA VAL A 610 -31.37 -11.78 37.04
C VAL A 610 -31.31 -13.30 37.08
N LYS A 611 -32.48 -13.96 37.06
CA LYS A 611 -32.56 -15.41 36.92
C LYS A 611 -32.47 -15.78 35.44
N LEU A 612 -31.47 -16.57 35.08
CA LEU A 612 -31.33 -17.17 33.75
C LEU A 612 -31.67 -18.65 33.85
N THR A 613 -32.75 -19.08 33.20
CA THR A 613 -33.16 -20.50 33.10
C THR A 613 -32.81 -21.02 31.70
N LEU A 614 -32.03 -22.08 31.63
CA LEU A 614 -31.62 -22.72 30.38
C LEU A 614 -32.81 -23.42 29.72
N LEU A 615 -33.15 -23.01 28.51
CA LEU A 615 -34.19 -23.66 27.71
C LEU A 615 -33.60 -24.79 26.85
N LYS A 616 -32.46 -24.51 26.20
CA LYS A 616 -31.73 -25.48 25.38
C LYS A 616 -30.27 -25.09 25.20
N THR A 617 -29.43 -26.09 24.99
CA THR A 617 -28.04 -25.93 24.58
C THR A 617 -27.88 -26.40 23.15
N GLU A 618 -27.15 -25.65 22.34
CA GLU A 618 -26.84 -26.01 20.97
C GLU A 618 -25.34 -25.80 20.71
N VAL A 619 -24.66 -26.82 20.19
CA VAL A 619 -23.28 -26.68 19.70
C VAL A 619 -23.34 -26.27 18.24
N ARG A 620 -22.77 -25.12 17.90
CA ARG A 620 -22.73 -24.60 16.54
C ARG A 620 -21.30 -24.38 16.06
N ASP A 621 -21.08 -24.71 14.79
CA ASP A 621 -19.91 -24.25 14.04
C ASP A 621 -20.10 -22.79 13.63
N ILE A 622 -19.41 -21.89 14.32
CA ILE A 622 -19.35 -20.49 13.95
C ILE A 622 -18.27 -20.33 12.89
N ASN A 623 -18.69 -19.98 11.68
CA ASN A 623 -17.77 -19.66 10.60
C ASN A 623 -17.12 -18.28 10.82
N PRO A 624 -15.84 -18.12 10.45
CA PRO A 624 -15.25 -16.79 10.39
C PRO A 624 -15.99 -15.94 9.37
N LYS A 625 -16.04 -14.64 9.63
CA LYS A 625 -16.61 -13.69 8.67
C LYS A 625 -15.70 -13.57 7.43
N PRO A 626 -16.26 -13.27 6.24
CA PRO A 626 -15.47 -13.09 5.03
C PRO A 626 -14.47 -11.93 5.18
N PRO A 627 -13.39 -11.92 4.37
CA PRO A 627 -12.45 -10.81 4.34
C PRO A 627 -13.15 -9.50 3.95
N TYR A 628 -12.51 -8.37 4.24
CA TYR A 628 -13.17 -7.08 4.07
C TYR A 628 -13.46 -6.76 2.61
N THR A 629 -14.64 -6.21 2.40
CA THR A 629 -15.05 -5.37 1.27
C THR A 629 -15.04 -3.91 1.72
N THR A 630 -15.22 -2.94 0.80
CA THR A 630 -15.22 -1.52 1.16
C THR A 630 -16.30 -1.17 2.19
N ASP A 631 -17.51 -1.70 2.03
CA ASP A 631 -18.62 -1.47 2.96
C ASP A 631 -18.33 -2.02 4.36
N THR A 632 -17.83 -3.26 4.45
CA THR A 632 -17.56 -3.90 5.75
C THR A 632 -16.35 -3.26 6.44
N LEU A 633 -15.33 -2.83 5.69
CA LEU A 633 -14.20 -2.07 6.23
C LEU A 633 -14.64 -0.71 6.77
N LEU A 634 -15.47 0.02 6.02
CA LEU A 634 -16.06 1.28 6.47
C LEU A 634 -16.88 1.05 7.74
N SER A 635 -17.74 0.03 7.76
CA SER A 635 -18.58 -0.29 8.91
C SER A 635 -17.78 -0.58 10.18
N ASP A 636 -16.75 -1.43 10.10
CA ASP A 636 -15.91 -1.77 11.26
C ASP A 636 -14.96 -0.62 11.62
N GLY A 637 -14.44 0.14 10.65
CA GLY A 637 -13.63 1.35 10.91
C GLY A 637 -14.40 2.45 11.66
N ILE A 638 -15.67 2.66 11.32
CA ILE A 638 -16.54 3.61 12.03
C ILE A 638 -16.88 3.10 13.42
N ARG A 639 -17.32 1.84 13.55
CA ARG A 639 -17.80 1.28 14.83
C ARG A 639 -16.67 1.02 15.84
N ARG A 640 -15.56 0.43 15.39
CA ARG A 640 -14.45 0.01 16.26
C ARG A 640 -13.43 1.14 16.47
N LEU A 641 -13.12 1.93 15.43
CA LEU A 641 -12.10 2.99 15.51
C LEU A 641 -12.68 4.40 15.68
N LYS A 642 -14.01 4.57 15.61
CA LYS A 642 -14.71 5.87 15.73
C LYS A 642 -14.22 6.89 14.71
N LEU A 643 -13.93 6.45 13.50
CA LEU A 643 -13.46 7.28 12.39
C LEU A 643 -14.61 7.72 11.49
N SER A 644 -14.48 8.89 10.84
CA SER A 644 -15.39 9.28 9.77
C SER A 644 -15.18 8.39 8.53
N PRO A 645 -16.21 8.17 7.70
CA PRO A 645 -16.09 7.36 6.49
C PRO A 645 -14.93 7.77 5.58
N GLY A 646 -14.77 9.07 5.27
CA GLY A 646 -13.67 9.54 4.42
C GLY A 646 -12.30 9.47 5.08
N LYS A 647 -12.21 9.48 6.42
CA LYS A 647 -10.94 9.20 7.10
C LYS A 647 -10.55 7.73 6.98
N VAL A 648 -11.50 6.80 7.08
CA VAL A 648 -11.24 5.36 6.83
C VAL A 648 -10.76 5.14 5.39
N MET A 649 -11.47 5.71 4.40
CA MET A 649 -11.09 5.57 2.99
C MET A 649 -9.71 6.17 2.68
N ARG A 650 -9.39 7.34 3.26
CA ARG A 650 -8.08 7.97 3.10
C ARG A 650 -6.95 7.10 3.66
N LEU A 651 -7.12 6.57 4.87
CA LEU A 651 -6.14 5.67 5.48
C LEU A 651 -5.98 4.38 4.66
N ALA A 652 -7.08 3.80 4.16
CA ALA A 652 -7.02 2.62 3.31
C ALA A 652 -6.31 2.92 1.97
N GLN A 653 -6.56 4.08 1.36
CA GLN A 653 -5.85 4.55 0.18
C GLN A 653 -4.35 4.70 0.44
N GLU A 654 -3.97 5.33 1.56
CA GLU A 654 -2.57 5.47 1.97
C GLU A 654 -1.91 4.09 2.17
N LEU A 655 -2.57 3.13 2.84
CA LEU A 655 -2.07 1.77 3.00
C LEU A 655 -1.89 1.04 1.66
N PHE A 656 -2.83 1.21 0.72
CA PHE A 656 -2.77 0.64 -0.62
C PHE A 656 -1.61 1.22 -1.44
N GLU A 657 -1.46 2.55 -1.49
CA GLU A 657 -0.39 3.24 -2.24
C GLU A 657 1.01 2.93 -1.67
N LEU A 658 1.08 2.51 -0.41
CA LEU A 658 2.29 2.01 0.25
C LEU A 658 2.54 0.51 0.03
N GLY A 659 1.65 -0.18 -0.66
CA GLY A 659 1.77 -1.59 -0.99
C GLY A 659 1.57 -2.52 0.20
N LEU A 660 0.81 -2.10 1.22
CA LEU A 660 0.55 -2.87 2.45
C LEU A 660 -0.76 -3.67 2.38
N ILE A 661 -1.73 -3.18 1.61
CA ILE A 661 -3.00 -3.86 1.37
C ILE A 661 -3.32 -3.90 -0.13
N THR A 662 -4.22 -4.79 -0.52
CA THR A 662 -4.84 -4.81 -1.84
C THR A 662 -5.74 -3.60 -2.06
N TYR A 663 -6.21 -3.42 -3.29
CA TYR A 663 -7.05 -2.29 -3.67
C TYR A 663 -8.31 -2.19 -2.81
N HIS A 664 -8.50 -1.02 -2.17
CA HIS A 664 -9.46 -0.83 -1.09
C HIS A 664 -10.89 -0.48 -1.55
N ARG A 665 -11.11 -0.23 -2.85
CA ARG A 665 -12.43 0.02 -3.45
C ARG A 665 -12.90 -1.24 -4.18
N THR A 666 -13.47 -2.17 -3.41
CA THR A 666 -13.87 -3.50 -3.86
C THR A 666 -15.15 -3.93 -3.17
N ASP A 667 -16.05 -4.53 -3.92
CA ASP A 667 -17.27 -5.20 -3.48
C ASP A 667 -17.10 -6.73 -3.37
N SER A 668 -15.99 -7.25 -3.91
CA SER A 668 -15.67 -8.67 -3.93
C SER A 668 -15.06 -9.16 -2.62
N THR A 669 -15.51 -10.34 -2.16
CA THR A 669 -14.89 -11.07 -1.05
C THR A 669 -13.82 -12.07 -1.50
N HIS A 670 -13.51 -12.11 -2.81
CA HIS A 670 -12.59 -13.07 -3.38
C HIS A 670 -11.15 -12.95 -2.86
N VAL A 671 -10.51 -14.10 -2.66
CA VAL A 671 -9.12 -14.25 -2.20
C VAL A 671 -8.35 -15.05 -3.24
N SER A 672 -7.31 -14.43 -3.79
CA SER A 672 -6.42 -15.07 -4.75
C SER A 672 -5.55 -16.16 -4.10
N SER A 673 -4.97 -17.03 -4.93
CA SER A 673 -3.95 -17.99 -4.51
C SER A 673 -2.77 -17.35 -3.79
N THR A 674 -2.37 -16.13 -4.19
CA THR A 674 -1.32 -15.36 -3.50
C THR A 674 -1.77 -14.92 -2.10
N GLY A 675 -3.02 -14.49 -1.95
CA GLY A 675 -3.61 -14.19 -0.65
C GLY A 675 -3.62 -15.41 0.29
N ILE A 676 -4.09 -16.55 -0.21
CA ILE A 676 -4.12 -17.80 0.56
C ILE A 676 -2.71 -18.16 1.07
N GLU A 677 -1.69 -18.04 0.22
CA GLU A 677 -0.32 -18.36 0.62
C GLU A 677 0.21 -17.41 1.70
N ILE A 678 -0.11 -16.11 1.62
CA ILE A 678 0.24 -15.13 2.66
C ILE A 678 -0.36 -15.54 4.02
N ALA A 679 -1.61 -15.97 4.04
CA ALA A 679 -2.25 -16.41 5.28
C ALA A 679 -1.61 -17.68 5.84
N LYS A 680 -1.29 -18.66 4.98
CA LYS A 680 -0.58 -19.88 5.37
C LYS A 680 0.80 -19.58 5.94
N GLU A 681 1.58 -18.74 5.28
CA GLU A 681 2.92 -18.35 5.71
C GLU A 681 2.87 -17.72 7.11
N TYR A 682 1.93 -16.79 7.34
CA TYR A 682 1.75 -16.20 8.66
C TYR A 682 1.34 -17.22 9.72
N LEU A 683 0.32 -18.05 9.46
CA LEU A 683 -0.18 -19.03 10.42
C LEU A 683 0.87 -20.07 10.80
N LYS A 684 1.72 -20.48 9.85
CA LYS A 684 2.89 -21.32 10.11
C LYS A 684 3.91 -20.61 10.98
N ALA A 685 4.23 -19.35 10.68
CA ALA A 685 5.20 -18.57 11.43
C ALA A 685 4.81 -18.36 12.91
N VAL A 686 3.51 -18.31 13.21
CA VAL A 686 3.00 -18.19 14.60
C VAL A 686 2.64 -19.53 15.26
N GLY A 687 3.01 -20.67 14.64
CA GLY A 687 2.77 -22.00 15.22
C GLY A 687 1.31 -22.46 15.21
N LYS A 688 0.47 -21.91 14.31
CA LYS A 688 -0.97 -22.22 14.18
C LYS A 688 -1.31 -22.96 12.89
N GLU A 689 -0.42 -23.84 12.44
CA GLU A 689 -0.61 -24.59 11.18
C GLU A 689 -1.86 -25.47 11.19
N ALA A 690 -2.22 -26.04 12.36
CA ALA A 690 -3.42 -26.86 12.53
C ALA A 690 -4.74 -26.09 12.34
N GLU A 691 -4.71 -24.75 12.39
CA GLU A 691 -5.89 -23.90 12.25
C GLU A 691 -6.15 -23.47 10.80
N ILE A 692 -5.24 -23.79 9.87
CA ILE A 692 -5.30 -23.37 8.47
C ILE A 692 -6.49 -24.03 7.77
N HIS A 693 -7.39 -23.23 7.22
CA HIS A 693 -8.50 -23.68 6.38
C HIS A 693 -8.67 -22.71 5.20
N PRO A 694 -7.95 -22.92 4.08
CA PRO A 694 -7.95 -22.01 2.94
C PRO A 694 -9.36 -21.84 2.37
N ARG A 695 -9.78 -20.60 2.14
CA ARG A 695 -11.07 -20.28 1.53
C ARG A 695 -10.86 -19.25 0.44
N GLY A 696 -11.25 -19.61 -0.78
CA GLY A 696 -11.25 -18.68 -1.91
C GLY A 696 -12.18 -17.49 -1.67
N TRP A 697 -13.36 -17.73 -1.07
CA TRP A 697 -14.45 -16.75 -0.88
C TRP A 697 -14.93 -16.11 -2.21
N GLY A 698 -16.24 -15.89 -2.36
CA GLY A 698 -16.80 -15.26 -3.57
C GLY A 698 -16.49 -16.00 -4.89
N ALA A 699 -16.92 -15.43 -6.01
CA ALA A 699 -16.52 -15.87 -7.35
C ALA A 699 -15.19 -15.19 -7.74
N GLU A 700 -14.38 -15.88 -8.56
CA GLU A 700 -13.19 -15.26 -9.15
C GLU A 700 -13.63 -14.14 -10.12
N GLY A 701 -13.08 -12.95 -9.93
CA GLY A 701 -13.47 -11.75 -10.66
C GLY A 701 -12.31 -10.76 -10.80
N THR A 702 -12.59 -9.58 -11.38
CA THR A 702 -11.57 -8.54 -11.62
C THR A 702 -11.06 -7.87 -10.35
N HIS A 703 -11.72 -8.07 -9.20
CA HIS A 703 -11.33 -7.46 -7.94
C HIS A 703 -11.18 -8.52 -6.85
N GLU A 704 -10.14 -8.33 -6.03
CA GLU A 704 -9.90 -9.09 -4.81
C GLU A 704 -10.49 -8.34 -3.60
N CYS A 705 -10.72 -9.05 -2.51
CA CYS A 705 -11.03 -8.45 -1.22
C CYS A 705 -9.89 -7.56 -0.70
N ILE A 706 -10.18 -6.79 0.35
CA ILE A 706 -9.20 -5.97 1.06
C ILE A 706 -8.45 -6.86 2.06
N ARG A 707 -7.18 -7.12 1.77
CA ARG A 707 -6.27 -7.96 2.59
C ARG A 707 -4.85 -7.40 2.62
N PRO A 708 -4.01 -7.83 3.58
CA PRO A 708 -2.58 -7.56 3.57
C PRO A 708 -1.87 -8.15 2.34
N THR A 709 -0.81 -7.48 1.89
CA THR A 709 0.08 -7.97 0.82
C THR A 709 1.27 -8.78 1.34
N LYS A 710 1.45 -8.82 2.67
CA LYS A 710 2.57 -9.49 3.34
C LYS A 710 2.09 -10.19 4.62
N PRO A 711 2.76 -11.27 5.05
CA PRO A 711 2.41 -12.04 6.26
C PRO A 711 2.91 -11.35 7.54
N VAL A 712 2.61 -10.06 7.71
CA VAL A 712 3.09 -9.25 8.83
C VAL A 712 1.93 -8.65 9.60
N SER A 713 1.80 -9.01 10.88
CA SER A 713 0.67 -8.60 11.73
C SER A 713 0.74 -7.17 12.23
N ASN A 714 1.94 -6.60 12.40
CA ASN A 714 2.12 -5.21 12.85
C ASN A 714 2.93 -4.39 11.85
N LEU A 715 2.48 -3.18 11.58
CA LEU A 715 3.22 -2.22 10.75
C LEU A 715 4.57 -1.82 11.38
N ASP A 716 4.73 -1.92 12.70
CA ASP A 716 6.04 -1.73 13.36
C ASP A 716 7.08 -2.73 12.83
N ASP A 717 6.70 -4.01 12.69
CA ASP A 717 7.57 -5.06 12.15
C ASP A 717 7.91 -4.81 10.66
N VAL A 718 7.01 -4.14 9.94
CA VAL A 718 7.24 -3.71 8.55
C VAL A 718 8.27 -2.57 8.49
N GLU A 719 8.25 -1.63 9.45
CA GLU A 719 9.27 -0.57 9.58
C GLU A 719 10.66 -1.17 9.88
N ASP A 720 10.71 -2.21 10.72
CA ASP A 720 11.95 -2.88 11.15
C ASP A 720 12.56 -3.81 10.08
N SER A 721 11.74 -4.30 9.14
CA SER A 721 12.19 -5.10 7.98
C SER A 721 13.05 -4.32 6.95
N GLY A 722 13.26 -3.00 7.18
CA GLY A 722 14.16 -2.17 6.38
C GLY A 722 13.60 -1.69 5.03
N PHE A 723 12.35 -2.02 4.71
CA PHE A 723 11.73 -1.68 3.42
C PHE A 723 11.04 -0.32 3.36
N THR A 724 10.74 0.33 4.50
CA THR A 724 9.97 1.59 4.50
C THR A 724 10.38 2.55 5.61
N LEU A 725 11.67 2.93 5.66
CA LEU A 725 12.26 3.85 6.65
C LEU A 725 11.79 5.33 6.58
N PHE A 726 10.65 5.65 5.94
CA PHE A 726 10.25 7.05 5.70
C PHE A 726 8.75 7.35 5.75
N ASN A 727 7.89 6.40 6.12
CA ASN A 727 6.47 6.72 6.27
C ASN A 727 6.13 6.72 7.75
N ASN A 728 5.83 7.89 8.30
CA ASN A 728 5.31 7.99 9.66
C ASN A 728 3.90 7.37 9.68
N PHE A 729 3.78 6.07 9.93
CA PHE A 729 2.47 5.46 10.13
C PHE A 729 1.83 6.06 11.38
N THR A 730 0.73 6.80 11.19
CA THR A 730 -0.03 7.31 12.33
C THR A 730 -0.64 6.15 13.12
N TRP A 731 -0.99 6.39 14.39
CA TRP A 731 -1.68 5.39 15.21
C TRP A 731 -2.93 4.80 14.51
N TYR A 732 -3.65 5.61 13.75
CA TYR A 732 -4.82 5.19 12.99
C TYR A 732 -4.50 4.25 11.82
N HIS A 733 -3.34 4.42 11.15
CA HIS A 733 -2.88 3.47 10.13
C HIS A 733 -2.68 2.08 10.74
N LYS A 734 -1.98 2.02 11.87
CA LYS A 734 -1.68 0.76 12.57
C LYS A 734 -2.95 0.04 12.98
N ARG A 735 -3.93 0.77 13.51
CA ARG A 735 -5.23 0.21 13.93
C ARG A 735 -6.10 -0.25 12.77
N LEU A 736 -6.15 0.51 11.66
CA LEU A 736 -6.91 0.10 10.49
C LEU A 736 -6.28 -1.14 9.82
N TYR A 737 -4.95 -1.16 9.72
CA TYR A 737 -4.22 -2.31 9.21
C TYR A 737 -4.42 -3.56 10.10
N ASP A 738 -4.33 -3.43 11.42
CA ASP A 738 -4.59 -4.54 12.36
C ASP A 738 -6.01 -5.11 12.19
N LEU A 739 -7.02 -4.26 12.00
CA LEU A 739 -8.37 -4.74 11.69
C LEU A 739 -8.37 -5.57 10.39
N ILE A 740 -7.80 -5.02 9.32
CA ILE A 740 -7.74 -5.70 8.00
C ILE A 740 -7.02 -7.04 8.12
N PHE A 741 -5.87 -7.04 8.79
CA PHE A 741 -5.03 -8.20 9.00
C PHE A 741 -5.77 -9.30 9.76
N ARG A 742 -6.31 -8.99 10.95
CA ARG A 742 -7.03 -9.98 11.78
C ARG A 742 -8.22 -10.57 11.05
N ARG A 743 -9.02 -9.74 10.39
CA ARG A 743 -10.20 -10.18 9.63
C ARG A 743 -9.82 -11.10 8.48
N PHE A 744 -8.76 -10.76 7.75
CA PHE A 744 -8.26 -11.58 6.66
C PHE A 744 -7.73 -12.93 7.16
N ILE A 745 -6.84 -12.95 8.15
CA ILE A 745 -6.28 -14.20 8.70
C ILE A 745 -7.39 -15.08 9.28
N ALA A 746 -8.31 -14.51 10.07
CA ALA A 746 -9.46 -15.24 10.60
C ALA A 746 -10.31 -15.87 9.50
N SER A 747 -10.50 -15.19 8.36
CA SER A 747 -11.25 -15.73 7.21
C SER A 747 -10.62 -16.96 6.55
N GLN A 748 -9.34 -17.24 6.84
CA GLN A 748 -8.56 -18.36 6.31
C GLN A 748 -8.30 -19.45 7.38
N MET A 749 -8.96 -19.35 8.53
CA MET A 749 -8.88 -20.32 9.63
C MET A 749 -10.14 -21.20 9.70
N ARG A 750 -10.05 -22.35 10.39
CA ARG A 750 -11.20 -23.23 10.60
C ARG A 750 -12.30 -22.54 11.44
N PRO A 751 -13.58 -22.97 11.28
CA PRO A 751 -14.67 -22.56 12.16
C PRO A 751 -14.35 -22.80 13.64
N ALA A 752 -14.97 -22.02 14.50
CA ALA A 752 -14.93 -22.25 15.94
C ALA A 752 -16.17 -23.06 16.35
N LYS A 753 -15.99 -24.11 17.15
CA LYS A 753 -17.12 -24.81 17.77
C LYS A 753 -17.47 -24.12 19.07
N VAL A 754 -18.66 -23.54 19.11
CA VAL A 754 -19.14 -22.78 20.25
C VAL A 754 -20.42 -23.39 20.75
N GLU A 755 -20.49 -23.57 22.06
CA GLU A 755 -21.67 -23.99 22.78
C GLU A 755 -22.48 -22.76 23.16
N GLU A 756 -23.66 -22.62 22.58
CA GLU A 756 -24.60 -21.55 22.86
C GLU A 756 -25.75 -22.08 23.72
N GLY A 757 -26.07 -21.37 24.80
CA GLY A 757 -27.27 -21.62 25.58
C GLY A 757 -28.35 -20.61 25.19
N LEU A 758 -29.57 -21.09 24.94
CA LEU A 758 -30.77 -20.26 24.92
C LEU A 758 -31.31 -20.21 26.34
N TYR A 759 -31.26 -19.02 26.95
CA TYR A 759 -31.74 -18.79 28.31
C TYR A 759 -33.00 -17.93 28.27
N LEU A 760 -33.94 -18.23 29.16
CA LEU A 760 -35.01 -17.33 29.54
C LEU A 760 -34.49 -16.44 30.68
N ALA A 761 -34.36 -15.15 30.41
CA ALA A 761 -33.95 -14.16 31.39
C ALA A 761 -35.18 -13.55 32.05
N ASP A 762 -35.39 -13.86 33.32
CA ASP A 762 -36.44 -13.31 34.14
C ASP A 762 -36.07 -11.90 34.62
N LEU A 763 -36.90 -10.93 34.25
CA LEU A 763 -36.78 -9.53 34.62
C LEU A 763 -37.82 -9.12 35.68
N GLY A 764 -38.48 -10.10 36.30
CA GLY A 764 -39.53 -9.96 37.30
C GLY A 764 -40.92 -10.06 36.66
N ARG A 765 -41.36 -8.99 35.98
CA ARG A 765 -42.68 -8.94 35.32
C ARG A 765 -42.69 -9.55 33.92
N VAL A 766 -41.52 -9.61 33.29
CA VAL A 766 -41.36 -10.03 31.90
C VAL A 766 -40.16 -10.95 31.80
N SER A 767 -40.23 -11.95 30.94
CA SER A 767 -39.11 -12.81 30.60
C SER A 767 -38.71 -12.61 29.14
N ILE A 768 -37.41 -12.58 28.86
CA ILE A 768 -36.88 -12.45 27.49
C ILE A 768 -35.97 -13.62 27.14
N GLU A 769 -36.08 -14.12 25.92
CA GLU A 769 -35.17 -15.14 25.41
C GLU A 769 -33.85 -14.52 24.95
N VAL A 770 -32.74 -15.06 25.44
CA VAL A 770 -31.39 -14.58 25.13
C VAL A 770 -30.48 -15.73 24.77
N LYS A 771 -29.82 -15.61 23.60
CA LYS A 771 -28.78 -16.55 23.17
C LYS A 771 -27.43 -16.06 23.65
N ILE A 772 -26.72 -16.89 24.43
CA ILE A 772 -25.43 -16.53 25.01
C ILE A 772 -24.41 -17.59 24.64
N PRO A 773 -23.28 -17.22 23.99
CA PRO A 773 -22.12 -18.10 23.86
C PRO A 773 -21.54 -18.42 25.23
N VAL A 774 -21.58 -19.68 25.62
CA VAL A 774 -21.19 -20.12 26.98
C VAL A 774 -19.74 -20.58 26.98
N ARG A 775 -19.37 -21.44 26.02
CA ARG A 775 -18.05 -22.05 25.97
C ARG A 775 -17.57 -22.21 24.52
N ILE A 776 -16.28 -21.97 24.30
CA ILE A 776 -15.60 -22.30 23.05
C ILE A 776 -14.99 -23.70 23.22
N ILE A 777 -15.50 -24.67 22.49
CA ILE A 777 -15.03 -26.06 22.51
C ILE A 777 -13.78 -26.18 21.64
N GLU A 778 -13.83 -25.64 20.42
CA GLU A 778 -12.69 -25.53 19.52
C GLU A 778 -12.51 -24.08 19.10
N ALA A 779 -11.33 -23.51 19.38
CA ALA A 779 -11.11 -22.08 19.20
C ALA A 779 -11.15 -21.61 17.74
N GLY A 780 -10.60 -22.38 16.80
CA GLY A 780 -10.58 -22.00 15.38
C GLY A 780 -10.06 -20.57 15.16
N PHE A 781 -10.77 -19.82 14.33
CA PHE A 781 -10.47 -18.41 14.07
C PHE A 781 -10.53 -17.47 15.29
N THR A 782 -11.19 -17.86 16.39
CA THR A 782 -11.36 -16.99 17.58
C THR A 782 -10.05 -16.70 18.32
N GLN A 783 -9.00 -17.48 18.03
CA GLN A 783 -7.67 -17.18 18.53
C GLN A 783 -7.07 -15.88 17.93
N ILE A 784 -7.64 -15.36 16.83
CA ILE A 784 -7.24 -14.11 16.16
C ILE A 784 -8.34 -13.04 16.26
N ASP A 785 -9.61 -13.42 16.13
CA ASP A 785 -10.79 -12.54 16.29
C ASP A 785 -11.72 -13.09 17.40
N PRO A 786 -11.48 -12.73 18.68
CA PRO A 786 -12.18 -13.31 19.82
C PRO A 786 -13.69 -13.02 19.83
N ILE A 787 -14.47 -14.01 20.28
CA ILE A 787 -15.90 -13.89 20.55
C ILE A 787 -16.11 -13.68 22.06
N LEU A 788 -17.09 -12.86 22.43
CA LEU A 788 -17.47 -12.69 23.84
C LEU A 788 -18.25 -13.92 24.31
N THR A 789 -17.84 -14.49 25.44
CA THR A 789 -18.49 -15.65 26.06
C THR A 789 -18.76 -15.38 27.54
N LEU A 790 -19.75 -16.08 28.11
CA LEU A 790 -19.99 -16.12 29.56
C LEU A 790 -19.77 -17.55 30.10
N PRO A 791 -18.52 -17.95 30.42
CA PRO A 791 -18.19 -19.30 30.87
C PRO A 791 -18.91 -19.74 32.14
N ASN A 792 -19.30 -18.80 33.00
CA ASN A 792 -19.95 -19.08 34.29
C ASN A 792 -21.34 -19.71 34.14
N LEU A 793 -21.91 -19.70 32.93
CA LEU A 793 -23.19 -20.33 32.60
C LEU A 793 -23.06 -21.82 32.23
N TYR A 794 -21.83 -22.32 32.04
CA TYR A 794 -21.59 -23.67 31.56
C TYR A 794 -22.10 -24.73 32.55
N GLY A 795 -22.89 -25.69 32.05
CA GLY A 795 -23.41 -26.80 32.84
C GLY A 795 -24.44 -26.42 33.91
N LYS A 796 -25.00 -25.20 33.86
CA LYS A 796 -26.02 -24.73 34.82
C LYS A 796 -27.38 -24.62 34.16
N GLU A 797 -28.37 -25.31 34.72
CA GLU A 797 -29.77 -25.22 34.30
C GLU A 797 -30.39 -23.89 34.74
N GLU A 798 -30.03 -23.42 35.93
CA GLU A 798 -30.44 -22.12 36.44
C GLU A 798 -29.26 -21.40 37.08
N ILE A 799 -29.20 -20.08 36.91
CA ILE A 799 -28.24 -19.23 37.60
C ILE A 799 -28.84 -17.88 37.93
N LEU A 800 -28.49 -17.38 39.10
CA LEU A 800 -28.76 -16.01 39.52
C LEU A 800 -27.52 -15.17 39.25
N ILE A 801 -27.63 -14.17 38.37
CA ILE A 801 -26.54 -13.24 38.07
C ILE A 801 -26.90 -11.87 38.58
N GLN A 802 -26.08 -11.35 39.51
CA GLN A 802 -26.20 -9.97 39.94
C GLN A 802 -25.80 -9.03 38.79
N PRO A 803 -26.67 -8.10 38.36
CA PRO A 803 -26.29 -7.07 37.41
C PRO A 803 -25.17 -6.18 37.98
N GLU A 804 -24.18 -5.84 37.16
CA GLU A 804 -23.17 -4.83 37.53
C GLU A 804 -23.80 -3.43 37.59
N GLU A 805 -24.77 -3.18 36.71
CA GLU A 805 -25.47 -1.90 36.60
C GLU A 805 -26.79 -2.09 35.86
N VAL A 806 -27.88 -1.57 36.42
CA VAL A 806 -29.17 -1.46 35.73
C VAL A 806 -29.48 0.02 35.53
N LYS A 807 -29.79 0.41 34.28
CA LYS A 807 -30.12 1.79 33.93
C LYS A 807 -31.42 1.85 33.17
N LEU A 808 -32.33 2.69 33.66
CA LEU A 808 -33.48 3.14 32.90
C LEU A 808 -33.08 4.39 32.10
N ILE A 809 -33.21 4.31 30.78
CA ILE A 809 -32.97 5.45 29.89
C ILE A 809 -34.20 5.70 29.02
N LYS A 810 -34.60 6.97 28.89
CA LYS A 810 -35.55 7.39 27.86
C LYS A 810 -34.90 7.15 26.50
N ALA A 811 -35.51 6.29 25.70
CA ALA A 811 -34.98 5.85 24.42
C ALA A 811 -36.14 5.64 23.44
N SER A 812 -35.81 5.10 22.27
CA SER A 812 -36.79 4.73 21.26
C SER A 812 -36.59 3.29 20.84
N GLU A 813 -37.68 2.64 20.42
CA GLU A 813 -37.69 1.25 19.94
C GLU A 813 -36.68 1.05 18.81
N VAL A 814 -36.70 1.99 17.84
CA VAL A 814 -35.69 2.04 16.79
C VAL A 814 -34.55 2.94 17.21
N ARG A 815 -33.32 2.56 16.84
CA ARG A 815 -32.14 3.42 16.98
C ARG A 815 -31.91 4.27 15.74
N LEU A 816 -31.38 5.48 15.96
CA LEU A 816 -30.89 6.33 14.88
C LEU A 816 -29.77 5.62 14.09
N PHE A 817 -29.66 5.97 12.81
CA PHE A 817 -28.59 5.44 11.98
C PHE A 817 -27.25 6.03 12.38
N THR A 818 -26.21 5.19 12.36
CA THR A 818 -24.83 5.63 12.23
C THR A 818 -24.43 5.65 10.76
N ALA A 819 -23.31 6.29 10.40
CA ALA A 819 -22.76 6.20 9.04
C ALA A 819 -22.52 4.74 8.60
N SER A 820 -22.17 3.86 9.53
CA SER A 820 -22.02 2.42 9.27
C SER A 820 -23.34 1.75 8.88
N ASP A 821 -24.45 2.15 9.51
CA ASP A 821 -25.78 1.61 9.20
C ASP A 821 -26.28 2.12 7.83
N VAL A 822 -26.04 3.40 7.52
CA VAL A 822 -26.38 3.98 6.22
C VAL A 822 -25.60 3.30 5.10
N ILE A 823 -24.28 3.11 5.24
CA ILE A 823 -23.46 2.48 4.19
C ILE A 823 -23.88 1.03 3.95
N ARG A 824 -24.24 0.30 5.02
CA ARG A 824 -24.80 -1.05 4.87
C ARG A 824 -26.13 -1.02 4.13
N LEU A 825 -27.02 -0.09 4.47
CA LEU A 825 -28.30 0.08 3.80
C LEU A 825 -28.13 0.48 2.32
N MET A 826 -27.17 1.35 2.00
CA MET A 826 -26.81 1.70 0.62
C MET A 826 -26.45 0.46 -0.18
N LYS A 827 -25.64 -0.45 0.37
CA LYS A 827 -25.29 -1.72 -0.29
C LYS A 827 -26.50 -2.65 -0.43
N GLU A 828 -27.28 -2.85 0.63
CA GLU A 828 -28.48 -3.70 0.63
C GLU A 828 -29.55 -3.22 -0.36
N LYS A 829 -29.63 -1.90 -0.58
CA LYS A 829 -30.56 -1.26 -1.54
C LYS A 829 -29.91 -0.98 -2.90
N GLU A 830 -28.67 -1.40 -3.12
CA GLU A 830 -27.92 -1.22 -4.37
C GLU A 830 -27.77 0.25 -4.80
N ILE A 831 -27.73 1.17 -3.83
CA ILE A 831 -27.56 2.61 -4.06
C ILE A 831 -26.09 2.98 -3.93
N GLY A 832 -25.50 3.40 -5.04
CA GLY A 832 -24.10 3.82 -5.12
C GLY A 832 -23.14 2.63 -5.27
N ARG A 833 -21.85 2.92 -5.05
CA ARG A 833 -20.73 2.00 -5.26
C ARG A 833 -19.64 2.27 -4.19
N PRO A 834 -18.62 1.40 -4.04
CA PRO A 834 -17.50 1.61 -3.12
C PRO A 834 -16.86 3.01 -3.16
N SER A 835 -16.86 3.68 -4.32
CA SER A 835 -16.33 5.03 -4.52
C SER A 835 -17.25 6.17 -4.05
N THR A 836 -18.54 5.89 -3.81
CA THR A 836 -19.57 6.91 -3.47
C THR A 836 -20.15 6.78 -2.07
N TYR A 837 -20.07 5.62 -1.41
CA TYR A 837 -20.61 5.40 -0.05
C TYR A 837 -20.18 6.47 0.96
N ALA A 838 -18.87 6.67 1.12
CA ALA A 838 -18.35 7.67 2.05
C ALA A 838 -18.72 9.10 1.64
N LYS A 839 -18.68 9.41 0.33
CA LYS A 839 -18.98 10.74 -0.21
C LYS A 839 -20.43 11.15 0.05
N ALA A 840 -21.38 10.23 -0.09
CA ALA A 840 -22.81 10.54 0.12
C ALA A 840 -23.09 10.97 1.56
N VAL A 841 -22.52 10.27 2.55
CA VAL A 841 -22.65 10.64 3.97
C VAL A 841 -21.94 11.95 4.25
N GLU A 842 -20.71 12.12 3.76
CA GLU A 842 -19.92 13.34 4.00
C GLU A 842 -20.52 14.58 3.34
N ASN A 843 -21.12 14.46 2.15
CA ASN A 843 -21.80 15.58 1.52
C ASN A 843 -23.00 16.06 2.35
N ASN A 844 -23.84 15.14 2.83
CA ASN A 844 -24.96 15.49 3.73
C ASN A 844 -24.48 16.20 5.00
N MET A 845 -23.34 15.79 5.55
CA MET A 845 -22.74 16.48 6.69
C MET A 845 -22.17 17.86 6.31
N ARG A 846 -21.48 17.95 5.17
CA ARG A 846 -20.85 19.18 4.65
C ARG A 846 -21.88 20.27 4.35
N HIS A 847 -23.03 19.89 3.79
CA HIS A 847 -24.13 20.81 3.51
C HIS A 847 -24.90 21.23 4.78
N GLY A 848 -24.56 20.65 5.94
CA GLY A 848 -25.21 20.94 7.21
C GLY A 848 -26.59 20.29 7.35
N TYR A 849 -26.92 19.30 6.51
CA TYR A 849 -28.19 18.59 6.57
C TYR A 849 -28.21 17.57 7.71
N VAL A 850 -27.06 17.01 8.03
CA VAL A 850 -26.91 15.97 9.05
C VAL A 850 -25.72 16.31 9.95
N ILE A 851 -25.89 16.10 11.25
CA ILE A 851 -24.82 16.17 12.25
C ILE A 851 -24.59 14.81 12.89
N ALA A 852 -23.36 14.53 13.32
CA ALA A 852 -23.04 13.31 14.06
C ALA A 852 -23.00 13.61 15.57
N SER A 853 -23.65 12.77 16.38
CA SER A 853 -23.59 12.88 17.84
C SER A 853 -22.19 12.56 18.37
N LYS A 854 -21.74 13.27 19.41
CA LYS A 854 -20.34 13.22 19.88
C LYS A 854 -19.87 11.82 20.34
N ARG A 855 -20.74 11.06 21.02
CA ARG A 855 -20.35 9.79 21.69
C ARG A 855 -20.62 8.56 20.84
N LEU A 856 -21.79 8.48 20.24
CA LEU A 856 -22.28 7.29 19.53
C LEU A 856 -22.26 7.46 18.01
N LEU A 857 -21.89 8.65 17.50
CA LEU A 857 -21.81 8.96 16.07
C LEU A 857 -23.13 8.69 15.32
N TYR A 858 -24.26 8.86 16.01
CA TYR A 858 -25.58 8.82 15.39
C TYR A 858 -25.75 10.03 14.48
N LEU A 859 -26.27 9.78 13.28
CA LEU A 859 -26.63 10.78 12.30
C LEU A 859 -28.00 11.35 12.68
N ILE A 860 -28.04 12.65 12.91
CA ILE A 860 -29.23 13.41 13.29
C ILE A 860 -29.46 14.46 12.21
N PRO A 861 -30.65 14.50 11.57
CA PRO A 861 -30.96 15.53 10.60
C PRO A 861 -31.13 16.89 11.30
N THR A 862 -30.69 17.96 10.65
CA THR A 862 -30.94 19.34 11.11
C THR A 862 -32.31 19.81 10.60
N LYS A 863 -32.80 20.96 11.11
CA LYS A 863 -34.01 21.59 10.57
C LYS A 863 -33.90 21.81 9.06
N LEU A 864 -32.73 22.30 8.62
CA LEU A 864 -32.41 22.46 7.21
C LEU A 864 -32.44 21.13 6.44
N GLY A 865 -31.89 20.06 7.01
CA GLY A 865 -31.92 18.74 6.37
C GLY A 865 -33.33 18.17 6.22
N MET A 866 -34.20 18.37 7.21
CA MET A 866 -35.61 17.97 7.14
C MET A 866 -36.36 18.78 6.07
N GLU A 867 -36.20 20.10 6.08
CA GLU A 867 -36.80 21.01 5.09
C GLU A 867 -36.37 20.64 3.66
N VAL A 868 -35.07 20.39 3.43
CA VAL A 868 -34.55 19.94 2.13
C VAL A 868 -35.12 18.59 1.73
N ALA A 869 -35.18 17.62 2.66
CA ALA A 869 -35.73 16.30 2.36
C ALA A 869 -37.20 16.37 1.95
N ASP A 870 -38.00 17.19 2.63
CA ASP A 870 -39.42 17.34 2.31
C ASP A 870 -39.64 18.10 1.01
N LEU A 871 -38.88 19.16 0.76
CA LEU A 871 -38.89 19.90 -0.51
C LEU A 871 -38.57 18.98 -1.68
N VAL A 872 -37.48 18.20 -1.57
CA VAL A 872 -37.08 17.29 -2.64
C VAL A 872 -38.11 16.18 -2.83
N SER A 873 -38.61 15.57 -1.76
CA SER A 873 -39.66 14.56 -1.87
C SER A 873 -40.94 15.10 -2.54
N LYS A 874 -41.31 16.36 -2.30
CA LYS A 874 -42.53 16.97 -2.85
C LYS A 874 -42.39 17.33 -4.33
N TYR A 875 -41.31 18.01 -4.71
CA TYR A 875 -41.17 18.59 -6.05
C TYR A 875 -40.25 17.80 -6.99
N TYR A 876 -39.42 16.91 -6.44
CA TYR A 876 -38.44 16.09 -7.19
C TYR A 876 -38.47 14.61 -6.76
N PRO A 877 -39.64 13.94 -6.81
CA PRO A 877 -39.80 12.58 -6.25
C PRO A 877 -38.87 11.55 -6.89
N GLU A 878 -38.55 11.68 -8.18
CA GLU A 878 -37.60 10.80 -8.86
C GLU A 878 -36.18 10.92 -8.31
N LEU A 879 -35.73 12.12 -7.90
CA LEU A 879 -34.41 12.30 -7.29
C LEU A 879 -34.34 11.83 -5.83
N ALA A 880 -35.50 11.78 -5.16
CA ALA A 880 -35.64 11.15 -3.85
C ALA A 880 -35.82 9.62 -3.95
N SER A 881 -36.11 9.10 -5.14
CA SER A 881 -36.47 7.70 -5.37
C SER A 881 -35.24 6.80 -5.42
N ILE A 882 -35.30 5.72 -4.63
CA ILE A 882 -34.33 4.62 -4.69
C ILE A 882 -34.29 4.01 -6.09
N LYS A 883 -35.47 3.88 -6.72
CA LYS A 883 -35.64 3.21 -8.00
C LYS A 883 -34.87 3.93 -9.10
N ALA A 884 -35.04 5.25 -9.21
CA ALA A 884 -34.36 6.06 -10.21
C ALA A 884 -32.83 6.06 -10.02
N THR A 885 -32.35 6.08 -8.76
CA THR A 885 -30.91 5.98 -8.49
C THR A 885 -30.33 4.63 -8.91
N ARG A 886 -31.09 3.54 -8.78
CA ARG A 886 -30.67 2.21 -9.25
C ARG A 886 -30.71 2.10 -10.77
N GLU A 887 -31.78 2.58 -11.40
CA GLU A 887 -31.92 2.60 -12.88
C GLU A 887 -30.74 3.35 -13.54
N MET A 888 -30.24 4.41 -12.90
CA MET A 888 -29.04 5.10 -13.35
C MET A 888 -27.77 4.24 -13.25
N GLU A 889 -27.59 3.49 -12.17
CA GLU A 889 -26.46 2.56 -12.05
C GLU A 889 -26.54 1.43 -13.07
N ASP A 890 -27.75 0.90 -13.32
CA ASP A 890 -28.01 -0.10 -14.37
C ASP A 890 -27.68 0.46 -15.76
N LEU A 891 -28.04 1.71 -16.03
CA LEU A 891 -27.69 2.41 -17.27
C LEU A 891 -26.17 2.51 -17.45
N LEU A 892 -25.42 2.79 -16.38
CA LEU A 892 -23.95 2.79 -16.43
C LEU A 892 -23.38 1.40 -16.70
N ASP A 893 -23.96 0.36 -16.12
CA ASP A 893 -23.58 -1.04 -16.38
C ASP A 893 -23.84 -1.44 -17.85
N LEU A 894 -24.98 -1.02 -18.43
CA LEU A 894 -25.24 -1.21 -19.86
C LEU A 894 -24.20 -0.52 -20.75
N VAL A 895 -23.72 0.67 -20.36
CA VAL A 895 -22.63 1.37 -21.07
C VAL A 895 -21.30 0.62 -20.92
N ARG A 896 -20.98 0.08 -19.72
CA ARG A 896 -19.76 -0.72 -19.49
C ARG A 896 -19.73 -1.97 -20.34
N GLU A 897 -20.87 -2.66 -20.44
CA GLU A 897 -21.02 -3.87 -21.25
C GLU A 897 -21.01 -3.57 -22.75
N GLY A 898 -21.25 -2.31 -23.14
CA GLY A 898 -21.35 -1.87 -24.53
C GLY A 898 -22.72 -2.15 -25.15
N LYS A 899 -23.73 -2.47 -24.32
CA LYS A 899 -25.13 -2.64 -24.73
C LYS A 899 -25.82 -1.30 -25.01
N LEU A 900 -25.35 -0.22 -24.40
CA LEU A 900 -25.85 1.14 -24.62
C LEU A 900 -24.70 2.08 -25.02
N SER A 901 -24.94 2.89 -26.06
CA SER A 901 -23.94 3.87 -26.50
C SER A 901 -23.84 5.04 -25.51
N ARG A 902 -22.66 5.64 -25.39
CA ARG A 902 -22.46 6.87 -24.59
C ARG A 902 -23.44 7.97 -25.00
N HIS A 903 -23.63 8.16 -26.31
CA HIS A 903 -24.49 9.21 -26.82
C HIS A 903 -25.95 9.01 -26.36
N THR A 904 -26.48 7.80 -26.55
CA THR A 904 -27.84 7.45 -26.11
C THR A 904 -28.00 7.61 -24.60
N ALA A 905 -27.02 7.15 -23.82
CA ALA A 905 -27.01 7.32 -22.38
C ALA A 905 -27.09 8.80 -21.97
N LEU A 906 -26.29 9.68 -22.60
CA LEU A 906 -26.34 11.12 -22.33
C LEU A 906 -27.67 11.76 -22.71
N VAL A 907 -28.31 11.29 -23.79
CA VAL A 907 -29.64 11.77 -24.20
C VAL A 907 -30.70 11.37 -23.18
N LEU A 908 -30.65 10.13 -22.67
CA LEU A 908 -31.55 9.69 -21.60
C LEU A 908 -31.38 10.52 -20.33
N LEU A 909 -30.16 10.99 -20.00
CA LEU A 909 -29.96 11.88 -18.87
C LEU A 909 -30.67 13.24 -19.00
N LEU A 910 -30.93 13.72 -20.21
CA LEU A 910 -31.65 14.99 -20.39
C LEU A 910 -33.10 14.90 -19.93
N SER A 911 -33.74 13.72 -19.96
CA SER A 911 -35.10 13.60 -19.44
C SER A 911 -35.18 13.94 -17.96
N ASP A 912 -34.13 13.63 -17.21
CA ASP A 912 -34.08 13.96 -15.78
C ASP A 912 -33.87 15.45 -15.55
N VAL A 913 -33.11 16.14 -16.42
CA VAL A 913 -32.98 17.60 -16.36
C VAL A 913 -34.31 18.29 -16.65
N ILE A 914 -35.02 17.85 -17.70
CA ILE A 914 -36.35 18.38 -18.05
C ILE A 914 -37.30 18.22 -16.86
N ARG A 915 -37.31 17.04 -16.21
CA ARG A 915 -38.11 16.78 -15.01
C ARG A 915 -37.75 17.69 -13.82
N ILE A 916 -36.48 18.05 -13.64
CA ILE A 916 -36.07 19.01 -12.61
C ILE A 916 -36.61 20.40 -12.93
N ARG A 917 -36.49 20.87 -14.18
CA ARG A 917 -37.04 22.17 -14.57
C ARG A 917 -38.56 22.22 -14.42
N TYR A 918 -39.24 21.13 -14.76
CA TYR A 918 -40.67 20.96 -14.52
C TYR A 918 -41.02 21.07 -13.03
N GLY A 919 -40.28 20.38 -12.15
CA GLY A 919 -40.49 20.46 -10.69
C GLY A 919 -40.24 21.85 -10.11
N GLU A 920 -39.26 22.59 -10.64
CA GLU A 920 -39.02 24.00 -10.29
C GLU A 920 -40.21 24.88 -10.68
N ARG A 921 -40.76 24.70 -11.89
CA ARG A 921 -41.92 25.48 -12.34
C ARG A 921 -43.16 25.20 -11.49
N LEU A 922 -43.45 23.93 -11.18
CA LEU A 922 -44.52 23.57 -10.26
C LEU A 922 -44.36 24.21 -8.87
N MET A 923 -43.13 24.35 -8.38
CA MET A 923 -42.84 25.01 -7.12
C MET A 923 -43.17 26.50 -7.18
N LYS A 924 -42.74 27.21 -8.25
CA LYS A 924 -43.05 28.64 -8.45
C LYS A 924 -44.55 28.90 -8.52
N MET A 925 -45.29 28.09 -9.28
CA MET A 925 -46.76 28.21 -9.40
C MET A 925 -47.47 28.01 -8.05
N HIS A 926 -47.01 27.06 -7.24
CA HIS A 926 -47.55 26.84 -5.89
C HIS A 926 -47.29 28.03 -4.94
N GLU A 927 -46.22 28.78 -5.16
CA GLU A 927 -45.87 29.98 -4.37
C GLU A 927 -46.69 31.21 -4.81
N GLU A 928 -47.07 31.29 -6.09
CA GLU A 928 -47.88 32.36 -6.65
C GLU A 928 -49.39 32.22 -6.35
N GLY A 929 -49.79 31.15 -5.64
CA GLY A 929 -51.18 30.91 -5.24
C GLY A 929 -52.06 30.31 -6.34
N GLU A 930 -51.46 29.92 -7.47
CA GLU A 930 -52.14 29.17 -8.51
C GLU A 930 -52.33 27.73 -8.03
N GLY A 931 -53.57 27.35 -7.71
CA GLY A 931 -53.88 25.96 -7.40
C GLY A 931 -53.43 25.03 -8.54
N ILE A 932 -52.82 23.89 -8.21
CA ILE A 932 -52.31 22.92 -9.19
C ILE A 932 -53.50 22.34 -9.98
N LYS A 933 -53.90 22.98 -11.08
CA LYS A 933 -54.89 22.50 -12.05
C LYS A 933 -54.19 21.65 -13.12
N VAL A 934 -54.92 20.71 -13.72
CA VAL A 934 -54.40 19.82 -14.78
C VAL A 934 -53.89 20.60 -16.00
N GLU A 935 -54.54 21.72 -16.35
CA GLU A 935 -54.10 22.63 -17.42
C GLU A 935 -52.75 23.31 -17.09
N ALA A 936 -52.58 23.71 -15.84
CA ALA A 936 -51.37 24.37 -15.34
C ALA A 936 -50.16 23.40 -15.31
N ALA A 937 -50.41 22.13 -15.00
CA ALA A 937 -49.43 21.05 -15.14
C ALA A 937 -49.09 20.76 -16.62
N GLY A 938 -50.05 20.91 -17.54
CA GLY A 938 -49.84 20.78 -18.99
C GLY A 938 -48.96 21.90 -19.57
N GLU A 939 -49.17 23.14 -19.16
CA GLU A 939 -48.33 24.27 -19.57
C GLU A 939 -46.89 24.15 -19.04
N ALA A 940 -46.72 23.71 -17.80
CA ALA A 940 -45.41 23.43 -17.21
C ALA A 940 -44.64 22.33 -17.95
N ALA A 941 -45.34 21.30 -18.43
CA ALA A 941 -44.74 20.18 -19.18
C ALA A 941 -44.39 20.54 -20.63
N THR A 942 -45.03 21.57 -21.20
CA THR A 942 -44.81 22.00 -22.59
C THR A 942 -43.63 22.96 -22.73
N GLU A 943 -43.33 23.73 -21.67
CA GLU A 943 -42.22 24.70 -21.66
C GLU A 943 -40.91 24.13 -21.10
N ALA A 944 -40.99 23.10 -20.25
CA ALA A 944 -39.83 22.36 -19.73
C ALA A 944 -39.27 21.37 -20.76
#